data_AF-A0A1R2CV52-F1
#
_entry.id   AF-A0A1R2CV52-F1
#
_cell.length_a   1.000
_cell.length_b   1.000
_cell.length_c   1.000
_cell.angle_alpha   90.00
_cell.angle_beta   90.00
_cell.angle_gamma   90.00
#
_symmetry.space_group_name_H-M   'P 1'
#
loop_
_entity.id
_entity.type
_entity.pdbx_description
1 polymer ?
#
loop_
_entity_poly.entity_id
_entity_poly.type
_entity_poly.pdbx_seq_one_letter_code
_entity_poly.pdbx_strand_id
1 'polypeptide(L)'
;MSGKKDKSELETILYKVFMNYSVYGARYSMNYLRVQKFVSMCTDAGLISPKLTPQSLDLLFRSINNRNPNMPFQTFLEATLRLAEMQNPQGFRKNPAEVYSQLITQHFLPLAGELQSKREEVTDEMLAITDDCRLILHSVFIGFKTIYMKNFPWELKPAEDVSSSSQKGLENLLREFDIYPALITKNKLYSIWRDIVTMQELSFPPALILLPQGFQDLGQCLTLSKFILIVYLCSIFGYQDTKVQSSGPEKLLVLLERIELSRTDPMNSSNSLLPPEEVIQTIIDHEPSEASIYDVGGIEDDLISCISLDQNGADIADKYMPSLQKIFQVYCAYGDPLNFKKMKSSNMLKLLKNSGLMEETKGLVSVDSSVCKKGKEQPVITAVEIDLIFSRLTGLKKQISKSRKITASIEFRQFLKALELISKKVYPEQPVQEAFNSLLEEHILKLEAQLSEERASNSKAIQEIMEQFKAEEVIEALGLVHRSLLYYYKAYANPNLMMNFPSFIRFCKDFEIFPEIASKSKLLRVFHTLSGVSTEGLDVSMQSISRTSIDEVPELAQECIDDKLFVEALAILSADINYEDAFAGPVEKICWFVERLSQTEGPEKVLKTLGHSRSTAGDGPDMVIILKNRYPDIMDHSDKRRPTFQDLAYLVPLS
;
A
#
# COMPACT_ATOMS: atom_id res chain seq x y z
N MET A 1 27.60 -29.36 22.34
CA MET A 1 26.77 -29.62 21.15
C MET A 1 25.43 -30.13 21.64
N SER A 2 24.42 -29.25 21.71
CA SER A 2 23.04 -29.65 22.01
C SER A 2 22.47 -30.25 20.73
N GLY A 3 22.23 -31.56 20.71
CA GLY A 3 21.58 -32.21 19.58
C GLY A 3 20.18 -31.64 19.42
N LYS A 4 19.89 -31.00 18.29
CA LYS A 4 18.52 -30.65 17.90
C LYS A 4 17.75 -31.97 17.83
N LYS A 5 16.81 -32.18 18.76
CA LYS A 5 15.87 -33.29 18.69
C LYS A 5 14.99 -33.05 17.47
N ASP A 6 14.96 -33.98 16.53
CA ASP A 6 14.02 -33.95 15.43
C ASP A 6 12.59 -33.84 16.00
N LYS A 7 11.84 -32.86 15.50
CA LYS A 7 10.44 -32.65 15.91
C LYS A 7 9.62 -33.88 15.50
N SER A 8 8.76 -34.34 16.40
CA SER A 8 7.85 -35.44 16.06
C SER A 8 6.87 -35.02 14.97
N GLU A 9 6.47 -35.97 14.10
CA GLU A 9 5.48 -35.73 13.04
C GLU A 9 4.17 -35.11 13.58
N LEU A 10 3.76 -35.53 14.79
CA LEU A 10 2.60 -34.98 15.50
C LEU A 10 2.76 -33.49 15.83
N GLU A 11 3.94 -33.09 16.31
CA GLU A 11 4.23 -31.68 16.60
C GLU A 11 4.16 -30.84 15.33
N THR A 12 4.62 -31.38 14.19
CA THR A 12 4.52 -30.72 12.88
C THR A 12 3.07 -30.52 12.45
N ILE A 13 2.20 -31.52 12.62
CA ILE A 13 0.76 -31.40 12.32
C ILE A 13 0.12 -30.31 13.19
N LEU A 14 0.36 -30.37 14.50
CA LEU A 14 -0.19 -29.39 15.45
C LEU A 14 0.33 -27.98 15.18
N TYR A 15 1.60 -27.84 14.81
CA TYR A 15 2.19 -26.56 14.44
C TYR A 15 1.51 -25.97 13.19
N LYS A 16 1.23 -26.79 12.18
CA LYS A 16 0.49 -26.36 10.99
C LYS A 16 -0.91 -25.84 11.34
N VAL A 17 -1.65 -26.55 12.20
CA VAL A 17 -2.98 -26.09 12.65
C VAL A 17 -2.87 -24.81 13.47
N PHE A 18 -1.94 -24.75 14.43
CA PHE A 18 -1.72 -23.56 15.25
C PHE A 18 -1.42 -22.31 14.40
N MET A 19 -0.49 -22.44 13.44
CA MET A 19 -0.06 -21.32 12.60
C MET A 19 -1.15 -20.88 11.63
N ASN A 20 -2.03 -21.78 11.18
CA ASN A 20 -3.22 -21.41 10.44
C ASN A 20 -4.09 -20.41 11.20
N TYR A 21 -4.48 -20.74 12.42
CA TYR A 21 -5.40 -19.91 13.21
C TYR A 21 -4.73 -18.68 13.82
N SER A 22 -3.41 -18.72 14.02
CA SER A 22 -2.65 -17.58 14.55
C SER A 22 -2.49 -16.46 13.51
N VAL A 23 -2.38 -16.83 12.22
CA VAL A 23 -2.21 -15.86 11.12
C VAL A 23 -3.56 -15.43 10.51
N TYR A 24 -4.60 -16.26 10.57
CA TYR A 24 -5.86 -16.00 9.89
C TYR A 24 -6.63 -14.79 10.43
N GLY A 25 -6.79 -13.76 9.60
CA GLY A 25 -7.57 -12.54 9.89
C GLY A 25 -6.88 -11.51 10.80
N ALA A 26 -5.64 -11.76 11.21
CA ALA A 26 -4.85 -10.79 11.95
C ALA A 26 -4.15 -9.81 10.99
N ARG A 27 -4.17 -8.50 11.29
CA ARG A 27 -3.46 -7.49 10.49
C ARG A 27 -1.93 -7.60 10.59
N TYR A 28 -1.44 -8.42 11.52
CA TYR A 28 -0.04 -8.68 11.83
C TYR A 28 0.15 -10.19 12.01
N SER A 29 1.28 -10.76 11.58
CA SER A 29 1.60 -12.16 11.86
C SER A 29 1.90 -12.33 13.34
N MET A 30 0.88 -12.75 14.08
CA MET A 30 1.01 -13.10 15.48
C MET A 30 1.39 -14.58 15.54
N ASN A 31 2.53 -14.91 16.16
CA ASN A 31 2.93 -16.29 16.43
C ASN A 31 2.22 -16.82 17.70
N TYR A 32 0.96 -16.46 17.89
CA TYR A 32 0.15 -16.80 19.06
C TYR A 32 -1.34 -16.90 18.73
N LEU A 33 -2.04 -17.76 19.47
CA LEU A 33 -3.49 -17.86 19.43
C LEU A 33 -4.13 -16.95 20.48
N ARG A 34 -5.20 -16.26 20.08
CA ARG A 34 -6.15 -15.64 21.02
C ARG A 34 -7.29 -16.58 21.30
N VAL A 35 -7.98 -16.37 22.43
CA VAL A 35 -9.04 -17.28 22.88
C VAL A 35 -10.13 -17.53 21.85
N GLN A 36 -10.59 -16.50 21.13
CA GLN A 36 -11.59 -16.67 20.07
C GLN A 36 -11.11 -17.59 18.94
N LYS A 37 -9.84 -17.46 18.53
CA LYS A 37 -9.24 -18.30 17.48
C LYS A 37 -9.01 -19.72 17.95
N PHE A 38 -8.61 -19.90 19.21
CA PHE A 38 -8.51 -21.22 19.83
C PHE A 38 -9.87 -21.94 19.89
N VAL A 39 -10.94 -21.22 20.26
CA VAL A 39 -12.31 -21.76 20.29
C VAL A 39 -12.80 -22.10 18.88
N SER A 40 -12.60 -21.21 17.90
CA SER A 40 -12.95 -21.49 16.50
C SER A 40 -12.20 -22.72 15.98
N MET A 41 -10.89 -22.81 16.22
CA MET A 41 -10.09 -23.97 15.83
C MET A 41 -10.61 -25.28 16.44
N CYS A 42 -10.96 -25.28 17.73
CA CYS A 42 -11.55 -26.46 18.35
C CYS A 42 -12.94 -26.79 17.80
N THR A 43 -13.69 -25.77 17.39
CA THR A 43 -15.01 -25.94 16.74
C THR A 43 -14.84 -26.58 15.36
N ASP A 44 -13.94 -26.05 14.55
CA ASP A 44 -13.64 -26.53 13.21
C ASP A 44 -13.00 -27.94 13.24
N ALA A 45 -12.25 -28.26 14.31
CA ALA A 45 -11.75 -29.62 14.57
C ALA A 45 -12.84 -30.62 15.01
N GLY A 46 -14.08 -30.16 15.20
CA GLY A 46 -15.18 -31.01 15.67
C GLY A 46 -15.03 -31.47 17.13
N LEU A 47 -14.32 -30.70 17.98
CA LEU A 47 -14.12 -31.04 19.39
C LEU A 47 -15.29 -30.64 20.28
N ILE A 48 -16.18 -29.78 19.79
CA ILE A 48 -17.33 -29.30 20.57
C ILE A 48 -18.29 -30.46 20.85
N SER A 49 -18.55 -30.67 22.13
CA SER A 49 -19.46 -31.71 22.62
C SER A 49 -20.22 -31.20 23.84
N PRO A 50 -21.24 -31.90 24.34
CA PRO A 50 -21.92 -31.51 25.58
C PRO A 50 -20.98 -31.39 26.79
N LYS A 51 -19.84 -32.08 26.76
CA LYS A 51 -18.81 -32.02 27.81
C LYS A 51 -17.76 -30.94 27.56
N LEU A 52 -17.51 -30.61 26.29
CA LEU A 52 -16.51 -29.64 25.86
C LEU A 52 -17.21 -28.49 25.14
N THR A 53 -17.76 -27.57 25.93
CA THR A 53 -18.47 -26.38 25.43
C THR A 53 -17.49 -25.26 25.11
N PRO A 54 -17.87 -24.25 24.29
CA PRO A 54 -17.04 -23.07 24.04
C PRO A 54 -16.59 -22.35 25.31
N GLN A 55 -17.45 -22.30 26.34
CA GLN A 55 -17.12 -21.73 27.64
C GLN A 55 -16.06 -22.55 28.38
N SER A 56 -16.14 -23.89 28.33
CA SER A 56 -15.11 -24.75 28.91
C SER A 56 -13.75 -24.58 28.22
N LEU A 57 -13.74 -24.34 26.90
CA LEU A 57 -12.52 -24.06 26.14
C LEU A 57 -11.89 -22.70 26.48
N ASP A 58 -12.72 -21.66 26.69
CA ASP A 58 -12.26 -20.36 27.18
C ASP A 58 -11.62 -20.47 28.58
N LEU A 59 -12.27 -21.20 29.50
CA LEU A 59 -11.71 -21.46 30.83
C LEU A 59 -10.39 -22.24 30.74
N LEU A 60 -10.33 -23.27 29.90
CA LEU A 60 -9.11 -24.04 29.65
C LEU A 60 -7.97 -23.14 29.15
N PHE A 61 -8.25 -22.33 28.12
CA PHE A 61 -7.30 -21.38 27.54
C PHE A 61 -6.73 -20.46 28.63
N ARG A 62 -7.60 -19.84 29.44
CA ARG A 62 -7.18 -18.93 30.52
C ARG A 62 -6.37 -19.64 31.61
N SER A 63 -6.75 -20.88 31.95
CA SER A 63 -6.06 -21.65 32.98
C SER A 63 -4.64 -22.06 32.57
N ILE A 64 -4.46 -22.49 31.32
CA ILE A 64 -3.17 -22.98 30.82
C ILE A 64 -2.27 -21.80 30.43
N ASN A 65 -2.85 -20.73 29.90
CA ASN A 65 -2.09 -19.57 29.45
C ASN A 65 -1.82 -18.54 30.56
N ASN A 66 -2.06 -18.87 31.83
CA ASN A 66 -1.87 -17.96 32.99
C ASN A 66 -2.53 -16.59 32.78
N ARG A 67 -3.75 -16.57 32.24
CA ARG A 67 -4.52 -15.36 31.85
C ARG A 67 -3.83 -14.45 30.80
N ASN A 68 -2.75 -14.90 30.17
CA ASN A 68 -2.18 -14.20 29.03
C ASN A 68 -3.18 -14.26 27.85
N PRO A 69 -3.44 -13.14 27.15
CA PRO A 69 -4.32 -13.14 25.98
C PRO A 69 -3.72 -13.87 24.77
N ASN A 70 -2.41 -14.09 24.75
CA ASN A 70 -1.64 -14.58 23.61
C ASN A 70 -1.01 -15.94 23.97
N MET A 71 -1.54 -17.02 23.41
CA MET A 71 -1.06 -18.38 23.66
C MET A 71 0.05 -18.76 22.68
N PRO A 72 1.31 -18.92 23.14
CA PRO A 72 2.39 -19.39 22.28
C PRO A 72 2.24 -20.89 21.97
N PHE A 73 2.98 -21.38 20.97
CA PHE A 73 2.85 -22.76 20.50
C PHE A 73 3.11 -23.82 21.59
N GLN A 74 4.09 -23.59 22.48
CA GLN A 74 4.39 -24.54 23.57
C GLN A 74 3.20 -24.69 24.54
N THR A 75 2.59 -23.57 24.92
CA THR A 75 1.38 -23.57 25.75
C THR A 75 0.18 -24.17 25.02
N PHE A 76 0.13 -24.05 23.69
CA PHE A 76 -0.87 -24.75 22.88
C PHE A 76 -0.70 -26.28 22.91
N LEU A 77 0.53 -26.80 22.88
CA LEU A 77 0.79 -28.25 23.04
C LEU A 77 0.34 -28.77 24.42
N GLU A 78 0.50 -27.97 25.47
CA GLU A 78 -0.06 -28.31 26.79
C GLU A 78 -1.59 -28.29 26.78
N ALA A 79 -2.19 -27.35 26.05
CA ALA A 79 -3.63 -27.28 25.89
C ALA A 79 -4.20 -28.50 25.16
N THR A 80 -3.54 -29.03 24.12
CA THR A 80 -4.00 -30.23 23.42
C THR A 80 -3.99 -31.47 24.32
N LEU A 81 -3.01 -31.61 25.24
CA LEU A 81 -3.01 -32.68 26.22
C LEU A 81 -4.20 -32.60 27.18
N ARG A 82 -4.53 -31.39 27.65
CA ARG A 82 -5.70 -31.19 28.52
C ARG A 82 -7.02 -31.36 27.76
N LEU A 83 -7.07 -31.02 26.48
CA LEU A 83 -8.24 -31.32 25.63
C LEU A 83 -8.48 -32.83 25.56
N ALA A 84 -7.44 -33.64 25.37
CA ALA A 84 -7.57 -35.10 25.37
C ALA A 84 -8.08 -35.64 26.72
N GLU A 85 -7.55 -35.12 27.82
CA GLU A 85 -8.01 -35.47 29.18
C GLU A 85 -9.48 -35.10 29.39
N MET A 86 -9.91 -33.90 28.96
CA MET A 86 -11.29 -33.45 29.09
C MET A 86 -12.26 -34.25 28.22
N GLN A 87 -11.84 -34.66 27.03
CA GLN A 87 -12.67 -35.44 26.10
C GLN A 87 -12.92 -36.87 26.60
N ASN A 88 -11.89 -37.53 27.14
CA ASN A 88 -12.00 -38.89 27.70
C ASN A 88 -11.21 -39.05 29.01
N PRO A 89 -11.74 -38.57 30.16
CA PRO A 89 -11.01 -38.58 31.42
C PRO A 89 -10.62 -39.98 31.92
N GLN A 90 -11.49 -40.97 31.71
CA GLN A 90 -11.26 -42.34 32.17
C GLN A 90 -10.25 -43.07 31.28
N GLY A 91 -10.34 -42.89 29.97
CA GLY A 91 -9.35 -43.42 29.03
C GLY A 91 -7.99 -42.80 29.24
N PHE A 92 -7.93 -41.49 29.45
CA PHE A 92 -6.67 -40.75 29.64
C PHE A 92 -5.92 -41.21 30.90
N ARG A 93 -6.63 -41.53 31.98
CA ARG A 93 -6.04 -42.12 33.20
C ARG A 93 -5.47 -43.53 32.99
N LYS A 94 -6.06 -44.30 32.07
CA LYS A 94 -5.62 -45.69 31.77
C LYS A 94 -4.47 -45.72 30.76
N ASN A 95 -4.63 -44.99 29.66
CA ASN A 95 -3.66 -44.94 28.56
C ASN A 95 -3.65 -43.55 27.90
N PRO A 96 -2.91 -42.57 28.45
CA PRO A 96 -2.92 -41.19 27.97
C PRO A 96 -2.38 -41.05 26.55
N ALA A 97 -1.41 -41.89 26.16
CA ALA A 97 -0.80 -41.86 24.83
C ALA A 97 -1.81 -42.25 23.73
N GLU A 98 -2.61 -43.29 23.97
CA GLU A 98 -3.63 -43.73 23.03
C GLU A 98 -4.75 -42.69 22.89
N VAL A 99 -5.24 -42.13 24.00
CA VAL A 99 -6.29 -41.09 23.97
C VAL A 99 -5.79 -39.82 23.27
N TYR A 100 -4.54 -39.42 23.52
CA TYR A 100 -3.95 -38.28 22.83
C TYR A 100 -3.78 -38.55 21.33
N SER A 101 -3.32 -39.75 20.95
CA SER A 101 -3.22 -40.16 19.54
C SER A 101 -4.59 -40.15 18.84
N GLN A 102 -5.65 -40.60 19.52
CA GLN A 102 -7.03 -40.52 19.02
C GLN A 102 -7.47 -39.06 18.81
N LEU A 103 -7.20 -38.15 19.75
CA LEU A 103 -7.49 -36.72 19.60
C LEU A 103 -6.83 -36.16 18.33
N ILE A 104 -5.54 -36.44 18.12
CA ILE A 104 -4.83 -35.92 16.96
C ILE A 104 -5.37 -36.51 15.65
N THR A 105 -5.51 -37.83 15.59
CA THR A 105 -5.90 -38.54 14.35
C THR A 105 -7.36 -38.30 13.96
N GLN A 106 -8.28 -38.16 14.92
CA GLN A 106 -9.71 -37.99 14.65
C GLN A 106 -10.13 -36.53 14.46
N HIS A 107 -9.39 -35.57 15.01
CA HIS A 107 -9.80 -34.16 15.01
C HIS A 107 -8.78 -33.24 14.32
N PHE A 108 -7.54 -33.21 14.81
CA PHE A 108 -6.54 -32.26 14.30
C PHE A 108 -5.98 -32.63 12.93
N LEU A 109 -5.84 -33.92 12.61
CA LEU A 109 -5.35 -34.37 11.31
C LEU A 109 -6.36 -34.10 10.19
N PRO A 110 -7.67 -34.40 10.33
CA PRO A 110 -8.68 -33.97 9.36
C PRO A 110 -8.72 -32.45 9.19
N LEU A 111 -8.68 -31.70 10.30
CA LEU A 111 -8.64 -30.23 10.25
C LEU A 111 -7.39 -29.73 9.50
N ALA A 112 -6.22 -30.33 9.75
CA ALA A 112 -5.01 -29.98 9.02
C ALA A 112 -5.17 -30.21 7.51
N GLY A 113 -5.79 -31.33 7.10
CA GLY A 113 -6.11 -31.62 5.70
C GLY A 113 -7.11 -30.64 5.09
N GLU A 114 -8.16 -30.27 5.82
CA GLU A 114 -9.14 -29.27 5.36
C GLU A 114 -8.50 -27.90 5.19
N LEU A 115 -7.72 -27.44 6.17
CA LEU A 115 -6.97 -26.18 6.11
C LEU A 115 -5.99 -26.18 4.94
N GLN A 116 -5.34 -27.31 4.67
CA GLN A 116 -4.44 -27.45 3.52
C GLN A 116 -5.21 -27.34 2.19
N SER A 117 -6.38 -27.97 2.08
CA SER A 117 -7.20 -27.92 0.86
C SER A 117 -7.78 -26.55 0.53
N LYS A 118 -8.06 -25.72 1.55
CA LYS A 118 -8.64 -24.37 1.39
C LYS A 118 -7.62 -23.29 1.10
N ARG A 119 -6.32 -23.59 1.21
CA ARG A 119 -5.27 -22.59 1.01
C ARG A 119 -4.85 -22.53 -0.45
N GLU A 120 -4.65 -21.31 -0.92
CA GLU A 120 -3.76 -21.05 -2.05
C GLU A 120 -2.29 -21.15 -1.58
N GLU A 121 -1.87 -22.36 -1.22
CA GLU A 121 -0.49 -22.65 -0.82
C GLU A 121 0.48 -22.48 -2.00
N VAL A 122 1.74 -22.24 -1.65
CA VAL A 122 2.85 -22.44 -2.60
C VAL A 122 2.92 -23.93 -2.87
N THR A 123 2.47 -24.36 -4.05
CA THR A 123 2.49 -25.78 -4.44
C THR A 123 3.88 -26.19 -4.88
N ASP A 124 4.17 -27.50 -4.85
CA ASP A 124 5.44 -28.03 -5.37
C ASP A 124 5.65 -27.68 -6.86
N GLU A 125 4.55 -27.57 -7.63
CA GLU A 125 4.57 -27.10 -9.01
C GLU A 125 5.05 -25.65 -9.13
N MET A 126 4.67 -24.77 -8.21
CA MET A 126 5.16 -23.38 -8.18
C MET A 126 6.60 -23.27 -7.71
N LEU A 127 7.10 -24.28 -6.99
CA LEU A 127 8.51 -24.40 -6.61
C LEU A 127 9.36 -25.05 -7.71
N ALA A 128 8.73 -25.62 -8.74
CA ALA A 128 9.41 -26.17 -9.90
C ALA A 128 9.90 -25.04 -10.83
N ILE A 129 11.00 -24.42 -10.43
CA ILE A 129 11.63 -23.33 -11.19
C ILE A 129 12.23 -23.89 -12.48
N THR A 130 11.75 -23.41 -13.63
CA THR A 130 12.27 -23.79 -14.95
C THR A 130 13.73 -23.37 -15.11
N ASP A 131 14.46 -24.05 -16.00
CA ASP A 131 15.87 -23.73 -16.25
C ASP A 131 16.04 -22.32 -16.81
N ASP A 132 15.09 -21.81 -17.60
CA ASP A 132 15.07 -20.42 -18.08
C ASP A 132 14.92 -19.41 -16.95
N CYS A 133 14.01 -19.66 -16.00
CA CYS A 133 13.88 -18.81 -14.81
C CYS A 133 15.17 -18.84 -13.98
N ARG A 134 15.80 -20.02 -13.86
CA ARG A 134 17.09 -20.15 -13.15
C ARG A 134 18.19 -19.37 -13.87
N LEU A 135 18.25 -19.44 -15.20
CA LEU A 135 19.20 -18.69 -16.02
C LEU A 135 19.03 -17.17 -15.83
N ILE A 136 17.78 -16.68 -15.87
CA ILE A 136 17.45 -15.28 -15.55
C ILE A 136 17.99 -14.91 -14.18
N LEU A 137 17.57 -15.63 -13.13
CA LEU A 137 17.90 -15.30 -11.73
C LEU A 137 19.41 -15.34 -11.47
N HIS A 138 20.13 -16.30 -12.07
CA HIS A 138 21.58 -16.38 -11.98
C HIS A 138 22.27 -15.19 -12.65
N SER A 139 21.76 -14.73 -13.80
CA SER A 139 22.34 -13.60 -14.52
C SER A 139 22.23 -12.27 -13.76
N VAL A 140 21.20 -12.12 -12.92
CA VAL A 140 20.94 -10.90 -12.12
C VAL A 140 21.26 -11.07 -10.62
N PHE A 141 21.91 -12.18 -10.26
CA PHE A 141 22.16 -12.57 -8.87
C PHE A 141 22.90 -11.51 -8.05
N ILE A 142 23.88 -10.82 -8.66
CA ILE A 142 24.66 -9.77 -7.99
C ILE A 142 23.76 -8.58 -7.62
N GLY A 143 22.82 -8.20 -8.49
CA GLY A 143 21.82 -7.17 -8.21
C GLY A 143 20.96 -7.53 -7.00
N PHE A 144 20.45 -8.77 -6.95
CA PHE A 144 19.69 -9.26 -5.81
C PHE A 144 20.49 -9.30 -4.51
N LYS A 145 21.73 -9.79 -4.57
CA LYS A 145 22.63 -9.82 -3.41
C LYS A 145 22.85 -8.42 -2.85
N THR A 146 23.09 -7.43 -3.71
CA THR A 146 23.26 -6.03 -3.30
C THR A 146 22.00 -5.47 -2.63
N ILE A 147 20.81 -5.70 -3.21
CA ILE A 147 19.53 -5.29 -2.63
C ILE A 147 19.32 -5.94 -1.27
N TYR A 148 19.60 -7.24 -1.17
CA TYR A 148 19.44 -8.00 0.06
C TYR A 148 20.35 -7.48 1.17
N MET A 149 21.65 -7.32 0.90
CA MET A 149 22.61 -6.83 1.88
C MET A 149 22.28 -5.42 2.38
N LYS A 150 21.75 -4.56 1.51
CA LYS A 150 21.32 -3.20 1.86
C LYS A 150 20.09 -3.20 2.78
N ASN A 151 19.08 -4.01 2.45
CA ASN A 151 17.77 -3.94 3.10
C ASN A 151 17.62 -4.88 4.29
N PHE A 152 18.48 -5.89 4.43
CA PHE A 152 18.45 -6.88 5.52
C PHE A 152 19.78 -7.00 6.26
N PRO A 153 20.41 -5.90 6.73
CA PRO A 153 21.71 -5.97 7.39
C PRO A 153 21.69 -6.78 8.70
N TRP A 154 20.52 -6.91 9.33
CA TRP A 154 20.31 -7.71 10.53
C TRP A 154 20.24 -9.22 10.25
N GLU A 155 19.97 -9.66 9.03
CA GLU A 155 20.09 -11.08 8.68
C GLU A 155 21.55 -11.53 8.70
N LEU A 156 22.47 -10.61 8.38
CA LEU A 156 23.91 -10.86 8.31
C LEU A 156 24.60 -10.84 9.67
N LYS A 157 23.92 -10.40 10.74
CA LYS A 157 24.47 -10.28 12.10
C LYS A 157 23.56 -11.00 13.08
N PRO A 158 24.09 -11.84 13.99
CA PRO A 158 23.26 -12.52 14.98
C PRO A 158 22.47 -11.51 15.84
N ALA A 159 21.15 -11.63 15.86
CA ALA A 159 20.25 -10.75 16.63
C ALA A 159 19.05 -11.54 17.18
N GLU A 160 18.44 -11.06 18.26
CA GLU A 160 17.38 -11.81 18.98
C GLU A 160 15.97 -11.70 18.36
N ASP A 161 15.74 -10.81 17.39
CA ASP A 161 14.45 -10.66 16.67
C ASP A 161 14.62 -10.37 15.17
N VAL A 162 15.37 -11.25 14.49
CA VAL A 162 15.64 -11.15 13.05
C VAL A 162 14.36 -11.32 12.24
N SER A 163 13.49 -12.27 12.60
CA SER A 163 12.32 -12.63 11.79
C SER A 163 11.31 -11.48 11.64
N SER A 164 10.96 -10.79 12.72
CA SER A 164 10.03 -9.67 12.68
C SER A 164 10.60 -8.51 11.84
N SER A 165 11.89 -8.22 12.06
CA SER A 165 12.61 -7.19 11.32
C SER A 165 12.68 -7.50 9.82
N SER A 166 13.00 -8.74 9.46
CA SER A 166 13.08 -9.19 8.06
C SER A 166 11.75 -9.18 7.35
N GLN A 167 10.68 -9.59 8.03
CA GLN A 167 9.34 -9.53 7.44
C GLN A 167 8.89 -8.10 7.16
N LYS A 168 9.11 -7.18 8.11
CA LYS A 168 8.80 -5.75 7.95
C LYS A 168 9.69 -5.12 6.87
N GLY A 169 10.97 -5.48 6.84
CA GLY A 169 11.92 -5.08 5.80
C GLY A 169 11.46 -5.52 4.42
N LEU A 170 11.00 -6.76 4.29
CA LEU A 170 10.48 -7.31 3.04
C LEU A 170 9.19 -6.60 2.60
N GLU A 171 8.25 -6.37 3.51
CA GLU A 171 7.02 -5.61 3.19
C GLU A 171 7.34 -4.19 2.70
N ASN A 172 8.26 -3.50 3.36
CA ASN A 172 8.68 -2.16 2.95
C ASN A 172 9.40 -2.18 1.59
N LEU A 173 10.28 -3.16 1.36
CA LEU A 173 11.01 -3.30 0.11
C LEU A 173 10.06 -3.59 -1.07
N LEU A 174 9.11 -4.52 -0.90
CA LEU A 174 8.12 -4.81 -1.94
C LEU A 174 7.16 -3.64 -2.16
N ARG A 175 6.94 -2.78 -1.15
CA ARG A 175 6.19 -1.52 -1.31
C ARG A 175 6.99 -0.47 -2.06
N GLU A 176 8.29 -0.35 -1.80
CA GLU A 176 9.19 0.53 -2.56
C GLU A 176 9.23 0.12 -4.03
N PHE A 177 9.22 -1.18 -4.32
CA PHE A 177 9.21 -1.72 -5.67
C PHE A 177 7.84 -1.76 -6.35
N ASP A 178 6.82 -1.18 -5.71
CA ASP A 178 5.44 -1.19 -6.21
C ASP A 178 4.95 -2.60 -6.59
N ILE A 179 5.39 -3.62 -5.84
CA ILE A 179 4.91 -5.01 -5.93
C ILE A 179 3.76 -5.19 -4.95
N TYR A 180 3.86 -4.58 -3.77
CA TYR A 180 2.83 -4.63 -2.74
C TYR A 180 2.33 -3.21 -2.42
N PRO A 181 1.01 -2.92 -2.46
CA PRO A 181 -0.10 -3.84 -2.72
C PRO A 181 -0.50 -3.98 -4.19
N ALA A 182 0.26 -3.41 -5.13
CA ALA A 182 -0.16 -3.27 -6.52
C ALA A 182 -0.29 -4.61 -7.26
N LEU A 183 0.64 -5.53 -7.04
CA LEU A 183 0.74 -6.81 -7.74
C LEU A 183 0.30 -7.98 -6.85
N ILE A 184 0.72 -7.98 -5.57
CA ILE A 184 0.33 -9.01 -4.60
C ILE A 184 -0.44 -8.39 -3.43
N THR A 185 -1.43 -9.12 -2.92
CA THR A 185 -2.17 -8.70 -1.73
C THR A 185 -1.34 -8.94 -0.47
N LYS A 186 -1.70 -8.22 0.61
CA LYS A 186 -1.10 -8.40 1.94
C LYS A 186 -1.16 -9.88 2.36
N ASN A 187 -2.35 -10.47 2.31
CA ASN A 187 -2.59 -11.85 2.73
C ASN A 187 -1.73 -12.85 1.96
N LYS A 188 -1.57 -12.64 0.65
CA LYS A 188 -0.73 -13.51 -0.18
C LYS A 188 0.74 -13.43 0.22
N LEU A 189 1.26 -12.22 0.42
CA LEU A 189 2.63 -12.02 0.91
C LEU A 189 2.88 -12.70 2.26
N TYR A 190 1.94 -12.62 3.21
CA TYR A 190 2.06 -13.33 4.50
C TYR A 190 2.02 -14.86 4.33
N SER A 191 1.22 -15.37 3.38
CA SER A 191 1.23 -16.81 3.09
C SER A 191 2.60 -17.24 2.56
N ILE A 192 3.14 -16.54 1.56
CA ILE A 192 4.47 -16.81 1.01
C ILE A 192 5.54 -16.74 2.12
N TRP A 193 5.54 -15.69 2.94
CA TRP A 193 6.46 -15.55 4.08
C TRP A 193 6.37 -16.74 5.03
N ARG A 194 5.16 -17.12 5.43
CA ARG A 194 4.94 -18.25 6.33
C ARG A 194 5.49 -19.55 5.70
N ASP A 195 5.15 -19.81 4.46
CA ASP A 195 5.43 -21.08 3.78
C ASP A 195 6.91 -21.25 3.43
N ILE A 196 7.63 -20.16 3.16
CA ILE A 196 9.06 -20.17 2.78
C ILE A 196 9.99 -19.89 3.96
N VAL A 197 9.61 -19.01 4.88
CA VAL A 197 10.50 -18.55 5.97
C VAL A 197 10.15 -19.20 7.30
N THR A 198 8.86 -19.26 7.67
CA THR A 198 8.45 -19.69 9.02
C THR A 198 8.34 -21.21 9.14
N MET A 199 7.79 -21.88 8.11
CA MET A 199 7.58 -23.34 8.13
C MET A 199 8.83 -24.13 7.77
N GLN A 200 9.78 -23.51 7.05
CA GLN A 200 10.97 -24.20 6.55
C GLN A 200 12.15 -24.06 7.50
N GLU A 201 13.00 -25.07 7.51
CA GLU A 201 14.29 -25.00 8.20
C GLU A 201 15.20 -23.93 7.59
N LEU A 202 16.35 -23.69 8.22
CA LEU A 202 17.36 -22.76 7.70
C LEU A 202 17.75 -23.10 6.26
N SER A 203 17.94 -24.39 5.96
CA SER A 203 18.14 -24.87 4.58
C SER A 203 16.80 -25.20 3.94
N PHE A 204 16.50 -24.56 2.81
CA PHE A 204 15.34 -24.88 1.99
C PHE A 204 15.79 -25.23 0.56
N PRO A 205 15.87 -26.52 0.20
CA PRO A 205 16.46 -26.96 -1.07
C PRO A 205 15.90 -26.27 -2.34
N PRO A 206 14.57 -26.04 -2.48
CA PRO A 206 14.02 -25.32 -3.63
C PRO A 206 14.51 -23.88 -3.78
N ALA A 207 14.92 -23.23 -2.68
CA ALA A 207 15.55 -21.91 -2.76
C ALA A 207 17.04 -22.02 -3.11
N LEU A 208 17.75 -23.01 -2.56
CA LEU A 208 19.20 -23.16 -2.75
C LEU A 208 19.61 -23.35 -4.21
N ILE A 209 18.76 -23.96 -5.03
CA ILE A 209 19.02 -24.13 -6.48
C ILE A 209 19.06 -22.79 -7.25
N LEU A 210 18.62 -21.69 -6.64
CA LEU A 210 18.66 -20.34 -7.22
C LEU A 210 19.99 -19.61 -6.99
N LEU A 211 20.88 -20.20 -6.18
CA LEU A 211 22.21 -19.66 -5.96
C LEU A 211 23.16 -20.17 -7.06
N PRO A 212 23.94 -19.29 -7.70
CA PRO A 212 25.00 -19.72 -8.60
C PRO A 212 26.02 -20.59 -7.86
N GLN A 213 26.66 -21.50 -8.60
CA GLN A 213 27.67 -22.40 -8.02
C GLN A 213 28.79 -21.60 -7.32
N GLY A 214 29.19 -22.06 -6.14
CA GLY A 214 30.25 -21.44 -5.34
C GLY A 214 29.80 -20.30 -4.42
N PHE A 215 28.54 -19.88 -4.47
CA PHE A 215 28.01 -18.89 -3.53
C PHE A 215 27.41 -19.54 -2.29
N GLN A 216 27.74 -18.98 -1.13
CA GLN A 216 27.13 -19.36 0.14
C GLN A 216 25.80 -18.62 0.32
N ASP A 217 24.81 -19.31 0.88
CA ASP A 217 23.57 -18.67 1.28
C ASP A 217 23.80 -17.78 2.50
N LEU A 218 23.26 -16.57 2.48
CA LEU A 218 23.46 -15.56 3.51
C LEU A 218 22.18 -15.33 4.29
N GLY A 219 22.27 -15.10 5.60
CA GLY A 219 21.13 -14.77 6.45
C GLY A 219 20.81 -15.84 7.50
N GLN A 220 19.94 -15.52 8.44
CA GLN A 220 19.54 -16.38 9.55
C GLN A 220 18.14 -16.98 9.34
N CYS A 221 17.15 -16.19 8.95
CA CYS A 221 15.79 -16.70 8.73
C CYS A 221 15.30 -16.49 7.29
N LEU A 222 15.26 -15.25 6.81
CA LEU A 222 15.09 -14.93 5.40
C LEU A 222 16.46 -14.97 4.75
N THR A 223 16.92 -16.13 4.32
CA THR A 223 18.19 -16.24 3.62
C THR A 223 18.14 -15.58 2.23
N LEU A 224 19.29 -15.30 1.62
CA LEU A 224 19.38 -14.71 0.27
C LEU A 224 18.65 -15.58 -0.75
N SER A 225 18.83 -16.89 -0.69
CA SER A 225 18.14 -17.83 -1.58
C SER A 225 16.61 -17.76 -1.39
N LYS A 226 16.13 -17.73 -0.14
CA LYS A 226 14.70 -17.57 0.18
C LYS A 226 14.16 -16.23 -0.29
N PHE A 227 14.92 -15.15 -0.16
CA PHE A 227 14.55 -13.83 -0.68
C PHE A 227 14.36 -13.85 -2.21
N ILE A 228 15.30 -14.43 -2.96
CA ILE A 228 15.19 -14.56 -4.42
C ILE A 228 13.97 -15.40 -4.78
N LEU A 229 13.73 -16.52 -4.07
CA LEU A 229 12.56 -17.36 -4.29
C LEU A 229 11.25 -16.59 -4.03
N ILE A 230 11.18 -15.77 -2.98
CA ILE A 230 9.99 -14.95 -2.69
C ILE A 230 9.74 -13.97 -3.83
N VAL A 231 10.77 -13.31 -4.37
CA VAL A 231 10.63 -12.41 -5.52
C VAL A 231 10.11 -13.18 -6.73
N TYR A 232 10.67 -14.36 -7.02
CA TYR A 232 10.17 -15.24 -8.07
C TYR A 232 8.69 -15.59 -7.86
N LEU A 233 8.29 -16.02 -6.66
CA LEU A 233 6.90 -16.33 -6.35
C LEU A 233 5.98 -15.11 -6.48
N CYS A 234 6.46 -13.90 -6.17
CA CYS A 234 5.72 -12.67 -6.43
C CYS A 234 5.44 -12.47 -7.92
N SER A 235 6.33 -12.92 -8.82
CA SER A 235 6.09 -12.86 -10.27
C SER A 235 5.03 -13.86 -10.70
N ILE A 236 5.08 -15.09 -10.16
CA ILE A 236 4.13 -16.14 -10.49
C ILE A 236 2.72 -15.78 -10.00
N PHE A 237 2.59 -15.43 -8.72
CA PHE A 237 1.30 -15.08 -8.12
C PHE A 237 0.77 -13.73 -8.61
N GLY A 238 1.66 -12.75 -8.76
CA GLY A 238 1.30 -11.41 -9.21
C GLY A 238 0.63 -11.38 -10.57
N TYR A 239 1.07 -12.28 -11.45
CA TYR A 239 0.57 -12.42 -12.80
C TYR A 239 -0.17 -13.75 -13.01
N GLN A 240 -0.74 -14.34 -11.95
CA GLN A 240 -1.52 -15.58 -12.08
C GLN A 240 -2.92 -15.30 -12.65
N ASP A 241 -3.53 -14.18 -12.26
CA ASP A 241 -4.89 -13.80 -12.68
C ASP A 241 -4.94 -13.15 -14.07
N THR A 242 -3.79 -12.97 -14.73
CA THR A 242 -3.77 -12.46 -16.10
C THR A 242 -4.22 -13.55 -17.05
N LYS A 243 -5.33 -13.31 -17.77
CA LYS A 243 -5.90 -14.26 -18.74
C LYS A 243 -4.96 -14.55 -19.92
N VAL A 244 -3.91 -13.74 -20.09
CA VAL A 244 -2.80 -14.03 -21.01
C VAL A 244 -1.95 -15.15 -20.42
N GLN A 245 -1.81 -16.24 -21.16
CA GLN A 245 -0.87 -17.31 -20.86
C GLN A 245 0.56 -16.80 -21.06
N SER A 246 1.08 -16.03 -20.11
CA SER A 246 2.50 -15.69 -20.09
C SER A 246 3.29 -16.80 -19.43
N SER A 247 4.45 -17.10 -19.99
CA SER A 247 5.34 -18.13 -19.45
C SER A 247 5.97 -17.66 -18.12
N GLY A 248 6.40 -18.60 -17.28
CA GLY A 248 7.09 -18.26 -16.02
C GLY A 248 8.28 -17.29 -16.21
N PRO A 249 9.14 -17.51 -17.23
CA PRO A 249 10.25 -16.59 -17.55
C PRO A 249 9.78 -15.17 -17.90
N GLU A 250 8.74 -15.01 -18.71
CA GLU A 250 8.19 -13.69 -19.06
C GLU A 250 7.68 -12.95 -17.82
N LYS A 251 6.89 -13.63 -16.97
CA LYS A 251 6.38 -13.06 -15.71
C LYS A 251 7.52 -12.57 -14.83
N LEU A 252 8.61 -13.34 -14.75
CA LEU A 252 9.80 -12.97 -14.00
C LEU A 252 10.50 -11.76 -14.61
N LEU A 253 10.71 -11.72 -15.94
CA LEU A 253 11.33 -10.58 -16.63
C LEU A 253 10.55 -9.28 -16.38
N VAL A 254 9.22 -9.31 -16.51
CA VAL A 254 8.36 -8.14 -16.25
C VAL A 254 8.48 -7.69 -14.79
N LEU A 255 8.54 -8.63 -13.84
CA LEU A 255 8.74 -8.27 -12.43
C LEU A 255 10.11 -7.63 -12.19
N LEU A 256 11.18 -8.20 -12.75
CA LEU A 256 12.53 -7.68 -12.59
C LEU A 256 12.65 -6.26 -13.16
N GLU A 257 12.05 -6.02 -14.32
CA GLU A 257 11.95 -4.70 -14.91
C GLU A 257 11.21 -3.74 -13.99
N ARG A 258 10.04 -4.13 -13.47
CA ARG A 258 9.29 -3.32 -12.51
C ARG A 258 10.11 -2.95 -11.26
N ILE A 259 10.88 -3.89 -10.73
CA ILE A 259 11.78 -3.63 -9.60
C ILE A 259 12.85 -2.62 -10.01
N GLU A 260 13.51 -2.84 -11.15
CA GLU A 260 14.56 -1.96 -11.66
C GLU A 260 14.06 -0.52 -11.83
N LEU A 261 12.83 -0.36 -12.33
CA LEU A 261 12.19 0.94 -12.54
C LEU A 261 11.81 1.69 -11.27
N SER A 262 11.57 0.96 -10.21
CA SER A 262 11.13 1.51 -8.92
C SER A 262 12.33 1.87 -8.03
N ARG A 263 13.53 1.38 -8.36
CA ARG A 263 14.73 1.61 -7.56
C ARG A 263 15.14 3.07 -7.54
N THR A 264 15.49 3.53 -6.34
CA THR A 264 15.98 4.90 -6.12
C THR A 264 17.51 4.99 -6.06
N ASP A 265 18.24 3.88 -6.07
CA ASP A 265 19.71 3.95 -6.02
C ASP A 265 20.32 4.25 -7.39
N PRO A 266 21.44 4.99 -7.46
CA PRO A 266 22.20 5.12 -8.70
C PRO A 266 22.68 3.74 -9.16
N MET A 267 22.36 3.40 -10.41
CA MET A 267 22.66 2.10 -11.01
C MET A 267 24.14 2.02 -11.41
N ASN A 268 24.85 1.05 -10.84
CA ASN A 268 26.05 0.50 -11.47
C ASN A 268 25.62 -0.68 -12.34
N SER A 269 26.20 -0.82 -13.54
CA SER A 269 25.85 -1.90 -14.48
C SER A 269 25.95 -3.30 -13.84
N SER A 270 26.89 -3.51 -12.91
CA SER A 270 27.05 -4.76 -12.18
C SER A 270 25.91 -5.10 -11.21
N ASN A 271 25.04 -4.14 -10.90
CA ASN A 271 23.92 -4.28 -9.95
C ASN A 271 22.55 -4.20 -10.65
N SER A 272 22.52 -4.24 -11.98
CA SER A 272 21.29 -4.29 -12.77
C SER A 272 20.48 -5.54 -12.43
N LEU A 273 19.16 -5.40 -12.34
CA LEU A 273 18.24 -6.53 -12.30
C LEU A 273 17.70 -6.92 -13.68
N LEU A 274 18.11 -6.21 -14.73
CA LEU A 274 17.79 -6.60 -16.10
C LEU A 274 18.82 -7.63 -16.59
N PRO A 275 18.39 -8.81 -17.05
CA PRO A 275 19.29 -9.82 -17.61
C PRO A 275 20.06 -9.30 -18.82
N PRO A 276 21.27 -9.84 -19.09
CA PRO A 276 21.99 -9.58 -20.32
C PRO A 276 21.17 -9.93 -21.56
N GLU A 277 21.43 -9.26 -22.67
CA GLU A 277 20.69 -9.45 -23.94
C GLU A 277 20.78 -10.89 -24.43
N GLU A 278 21.91 -11.56 -24.23
CA GLU A 278 22.13 -12.96 -24.63
C GLU A 278 21.20 -13.91 -23.85
N VAL A 279 20.93 -13.60 -22.57
CA VAL A 279 20.00 -14.39 -21.74
C VAL A 279 18.57 -14.16 -22.20
N ILE A 280 18.19 -12.93 -22.50
CA ILE A 280 16.86 -12.60 -23.02
C ILE A 280 16.63 -13.30 -24.37
N GLN A 281 17.61 -13.25 -25.27
CA GLN A 281 17.52 -13.89 -26.58
C GLN A 281 17.39 -15.41 -26.44
N THR A 282 18.16 -16.02 -25.54
CA THR A 282 18.07 -17.47 -25.27
C THR A 282 16.66 -17.87 -24.88
N ILE A 283 15.97 -17.06 -24.06
CA ILE A 283 14.61 -17.36 -23.57
C ILE A 283 13.58 -17.20 -24.68
N ILE A 284 13.72 -16.15 -25.49
CA ILE A 284 12.86 -15.91 -26.66
C ILE A 284 13.00 -17.06 -27.67
N ASP A 285 14.22 -17.55 -27.89
CA ASP A 285 14.50 -18.63 -28.85
C ASP A 285 14.02 -20.02 -28.37
N HIS A 286 13.78 -20.20 -27.07
CA HIS A 286 13.29 -21.47 -26.49
C HIS A 286 11.77 -21.63 -26.55
N GLU A 287 10.99 -20.57 -26.83
CA GLU A 287 9.54 -20.73 -27.01
C GLU A 287 9.24 -21.34 -28.39
N PRO A 288 8.63 -22.55 -28.44
CA PRO A 288 8.26 -23.16 -29.71
C PRO A 288 7.22 -22.26 -30.41
N SER A 289 7.65 -21.70 -31.55
CA SER A 289 6.86 -20.83 -32.41
C SER A 289 5.55 -21.50 -32.87
N GLU A 290 4.47 -21.29 -32.12
CA GLU A 290 3.10 -21.35 -32.65
C GLU A 290 2.40 -19.97 -32.59
N ALA A 291 3.04 -18.94 -32.03
CA ALA A 291 2.46 -17.60 -31.87
C ALA A 291 3.26 -16.44 -32.53
N SER A 292 4.22 -16.73 -33.43
CA SER A 292 4.95 -15.67 -34.14
C SER A 292 4.16 -15.09 -35.33
N ILE A 293 3.20 -14.21 -35.06
CA ILE A 293 2.54 -13.36 -36.09
C ILE A 293 2.98 -11.89 -36.03
N TYR A 294 3.77 -11.47 -35.03
CA TYR A 294 4.22 -10.07 -34.95
C TYR A 294 5.73 -9.94 -34.78
N ASP A 295 6.46 -10.40 -35.78
CA ASP A 295 7.84 -9.96 -36.01
C ASP A 295 7.80 -8.54 -36.60
N VAL A 296 7.68 -7.55 -35.71
CA VAL A 296 7.76 -6.13 -36.08
C VAL A 296 9.24 -5.77 -36.16
N GLY A 297 9.84 -6.07 -37.31
CA GLY A 297 11.21 -5.73 -37.62
C GLY A 297 11.51 -4.23 -37.49
N GLY A 298 12.62 -3.93 -36.81
CA GLY A 298 13.48 -2.76 -37.09
C GLY A 298 12.83 -1.39 -37.25
N ILE A 299 11.85 -1.03 -36.41
CA ILE A 299 11.36 0.36 -36.38
C ILE A 299 12.41 1.23 -35.69
N GLU A 300 13.01 2.16 -36.44
CA GLU A 300 13.95 3.17 -35.96
C GLU A 300 13.40 3.91 -34.73
N ASP A 301 14.18 3.95 -33.64
CA ASP A 301 13.75 4.39 -32.31
C ASP A 301 13.19 5.82 -32.20
N ASP A 302 13.48 6.71 -33.15
CA ASP A 302 12.91 8.06 -33.13
C ASP A 302 11.40 8.06 -33.42
N LEU A 303 10.88 7.01 -34.06
CA LEU A 303 9.44 6.83 -34.31
C LEU A 303 8.65 6.33 -33.10
N ILE A 304 9.32 5.82 -32.05
CA ILE A 304 8.63 5.26 -30.88
C ILE A 304 7.96 6.36 -30.04
N SER A 305 8.50 7.57 -30.06
CA SER A 305 7.96 8.70 -29.30
C SER A 305 6.84 9.48 -30.00
N CYS A 306 6.64 9.21 -31.29
CA CYS A 306 5.63 9.87 -32.11
C CYS A 306 4.39 9.00 -32.27
N ILE A 307 3.22 9.63 -32.15
CA ILE A 307 1.94 9.01 -32.51
C ILE A 307 2.02 8.61 -33.98
N SER A 308 1.79 7.34 -34.30
CA SER A 308 1.83 6.81 -35.67
C SER A 308 0.43 6.78 -36.30
N LEU A 309 -0.34 7.82 -36.01
CA LEU A 309 -1.63 8.04 -36.64
C LEU A 309 -1.43 8.75 -37.97
N ASP A 310 -2.27 8.44 -38.95
CA ASP A 310 -2.40 9.26 -40.15
C ASP A 310 -3.03 10.62 -39.82
N GLN A 311 -3.25 11.45 -40.82
CA GLN A 311 -3.84 12.79 -40.63
C GLN A 311 -5.18 12.73 -39.88
N ASN A 312 -6.04 11.76 -40.21
CA ASN A 312 -7.35 11.62 -39.55
C ASN A 312 -7.21 11.29 -38.06
N GLY A 313 -6.32 10.36 -37.70
CA GLY A 313 -6.07 10.06 -36.29
C GLY A 313 -5.38 11.20 -35.54
N ALA A 314 -4.51 11.96 -36.21
CA ALA A 314 -3.94 13.19 -35.64
C ALA A 314 -5.02 14.23 -35.35
N ASP A 315 -5.96 14.44 -36.28
CA ASP A 315 -7.09 15.36 -36.09
C ASP A 315 -8.00 14.91 -34.92
N ILE A 316 -8.19 13.60 -34.72
CA ILE A 316 -8.91 13.05 -33.55
C ILE A 316 -8.15 13.35 -32.25
N ALA A 317 -6.84 13.13 -32.22
CA ALA A 317 -6.02 13.42 -31.05
C ALA A 317 -6.04 14.91 -30.71
N ASP A 318 -5.93 15.78 -31.70
CA ASP A 318 -5.99 17.24 -31.55
C ASP A 318 -7.35 17.72 -31.06
N LYS A 319 -8.44 17.14 -31.60
CA LYS A 319 -9.82 17.41 -31.15
C LYS A 319 -9.99 17.18 -29.65
N TYR A 320 -9.40 16.11 -29.11
CA TYR A 320 -9.53 15.73 -27.70
C TYR A 320 -8.34 16.13 -26.82
N MET A 321 -7.36 16.84 -27.37
CA MET A 321 -6.09 17.15 -26.70
C MET A 321 -6.27 17.81 -25.31
N PRO A 322 -7.13 18.83 -25.13
CA PRO A 322 -7.29 19.48 -23.82
C PRO A 322 -7.82 18.52 -22.75
N SER A 323 -8.81 17.70 -23.11
CA SER A 323 -9.41 16.69 -22.23
C SER A 323 -8.40 15.60 -21.85
N LEU A 324 -7.66 15.09 -22.84
CA LEU A 324 -6.62 14.08 -22.61
C LEU A 324 -5.49 14.62 -21.73
N GLN A 325 -5.07 15.87 -21.94
CA GLN A 325 -4.05 16.51 -21.12
C GLN A 325 -4.52 16.69 -19.67
N LYS A 326 -5.77 17.10 -19.47
CA LYS A 326 -6.38 17.22 -18.15
C LYS A 326 -6.42 15.87 -17.44
N ILE A 327 -6.91 14.81 -18.10
CA ILE A 327 -6.92 13.43 -17.55
C ILE A 327 -5.50 13.00 -17.18
N PHE A 328 -4.54 13.16 -18.11
CA PHE A 328 -3.13 12.82 -17.88
C PHE A 328 -2.56 13.52 -16.64
N GLN A 329 -2.80 14.82 -16.50
CA GLN A 329 -2.33 15.59 -15.34
C GLN A 329 -2.95 15.10 -14.03
N VAL A 330 -4.24 14.76 -14.03
CA VAL A 330 -4.90 14.22 -12.82
C VAL A 330 -4.23 12.92 -12.36
N TYR A 331 -3.97 12.01 -13.30
CA TYR A 331 -3.35 10.74 -12.97
C TYR A 331 -1.84 10.85 -12.73
N CYS A 332 -1.14 11.84 -13.30
CA CYS A 332 0.24 12.17 -12.89
C CYS A 332 0.29 12.61 -11.43
N ALA A 333 -0.68 13.42 -11.00
CA ALA A 333 -0.75 13.96 -9.63
C ALA A 333 -1.20 12.90 -8.61
N TYR A 334 -1.61 11.71 -9.08
CA TYR A 334 -1.99 10.60 -8.22
C TYR A 334 -0.77 10.06 -7.47
N GLY A 335 -0.81 10.14 -6.13
CA GLY A 335 0.29 9.76 -5.24
C GLY A 335 1.39 10.82 -5.05
N ASP A 336 1.66 11.66 -6.05
CA ASP A 336 2.50 12.86 -5.90
C ASP A 336 1.80 14.11 -6.45
N PRO A 337 1.16 14.92 -5.58
CA PRO A 337 0.28 16.00 -6.02
C PRO A 337 0.97 17.11 -6.83
N LEU A 338 2.30 17.22 -6.76
CA LEU A 338 3.08 18.22 -7.51
C LEU A 338 3.50 17.74 -8.91
N ASN A 339 3.24 16.47 -9.22
CA ASN A 339 3.63 15.88 -10.49
C ASN A 339 2.51 16.01 -11.52
N PHE A 340 2.67 16.92 -12.47
CA PHE A 340 1.71 17.10 -13.58
C PHE A 340 2.31 16.73 -14.94
N LYS A 341 3.57 16.27 -14.96
CA LYS A 341 4.34 16.11 -16.21
C LYS A 341 4.60 14.67 -16.58
N LYS A 342 4.67 13.76 -15.60
CA LYS A 342 5.22 12.42 -15.78
C LYS A 342 4.32 11.38 -15.14
N MET A 343 3.76 10.46 -15.92
CA MET A 343 2.89 9.40 -15.40
C MET A 343 3.71 8.14 -15.10
N LYS A 344 3.56 7.56 -13.91
CA LYS A 344 4.14 6.26 -13.54
C LYS A 344 3.27 5.10 -14.06
N SER A 345 3.82 3.89 -14.19
CA SER A 345 3.05 2.73 -14.66
C SER A 345 1.83 2.44 -13.78
N SER A 346 1.98 2.49 -12.46
CA SER A 346 0.86 2.31 -11.52
C SER A 346 -0.27 3.33 -11.71
N ASN A 347 0.06 4.56 -12.10
CA ASN A 347 -0.95 5.58 -12.39
C ASN A 347 -1.65 5.31 -13.73
N MET A 348 -0.95 4.77 -14.73
CA MET A 348 -1.53 4.32 -16.00
C MET A 348 -2.48 3.12 -15.78
N LEU A 349 -2.04 2.12 -15.02
CA LEU A 349 -2.87 0.96 -14.65
C LEU A 349 -4.15 1.42 -13.92
N LYS A 350 -4.02 2.37 -12.99
CA LYS A 350 -5.17 2.95 -12.30
C LYS A 350 -6.11 3.70 -13.25
N LEU A 351 -5.58 4.47 -14.19
CA LEU A 351 -6.37 5.16 -15.21
C LEU A 351 -7.22 4.18 -16.03
N LEU A 352 -6.60 3.12 -16.54
CA LEU A 352 -7.27 2.12 -17.38
C LEU A 352 -8.27 1.26 -16.60
N LYS A 353 -7.99 1.00 -15.32
CA LYS A 353 -8.94 0.38 -14.40
C LYS A 353 -10.17 1.27 -14.18
N ASN A 354 -9.96 2.56 -13.92
CA ASN A 354 -11.04 3.52 -13.73
C ASN A 354 -11.85 3.74 -15.02
N SER A 355 -11.24 3.62 -16.20
CA SER A 355 -11.95 3.73 -17.49
C SER A 355 -12.73 2.45 -17.85
N GLY A 356 -12.67 1.42 -17.00
CA GLY A 356 -13.31 0.13 -17.24
C GLY A 356 -12.65 -0.74 -18.29
N LEU A 357 -11.41 -0.43 -18.71
CA LEU A 357 -10.65 -1.25 -19.66
C LEU A 357 -10.01 -2.48 -19.00
N MET A 358 -9.77 -2.40 -17.69
CA MET A 358 -9.23 -3.50 -16.89
C MET A 358 -10.25 -3.99 -15.86
N GLU A 359 -10.33 -5.31 -15.66
CA GLU A 359 -11.14 -5.87 -14.59
C GLU A 359 -10.59 -5.44 -13.22
N GLU A 360 -11.48 -5.06 -12.31
CA GLU A 360 -11.14 -4.98 -10.90
C GLU A 360 -10.75 -6.38 -10.43
N THR A 361 -9.48 -6.58 -10.09
CA THR A 361 -9.04 -7.72 -9.27
C THR A 361 -9.80 -7.63 -7.95
N LYS A 362 -10.99 -8.23 -7.91
CA LYS A 362 -11.86 -8.25 -6.74
C LYS A 362 -11.16 -9.10 -5.69
N GLY A 363 -10.26 -8.50 -4.92
CA GLY A 363 -9.73 -9.09 -3.72
C GLY A 363 -10.86 -9.26 -2.72
N LEU A 364 -11.48 -10.44 -2.68
CA LEU A 364 -12.21 -11.03 -1.55
C LEU A 364 -13.10 -10.10 -0.68
N VAL A 365 -13.77 -9.09 -1.23
CA VAL A 365 -14.74 -8.29 -0.47
C VAL A 365 -16.17 -8.78 -0.74
N SER A 366 -16.74 -9.36 0.32
CA SER A 366 -18.18 -9.46 0.66
C SER A 366 -19.13 -10.15 -0.33
N VAL A 367 -19.74 -11.23 0.14
CA VAL A 367 -20.66 -12.14 -0.58
C VAL A 367 -22.03 -11.51 -0.91
N ASP A 368 -22.35 -10.30 -0.45
CA ASP A 368 -23.74 -9.83 -0.41
C ASP A 368 -24.16 -8.77 -1.46
N SER A 369 -23.47 -8.67 -2.60
CA SER A 369 -23.91 -7.79 -3.70
C SER A 369 -24.01 -8.54 -5.04
N SER A 370 -24.94 -9.49 -5.08
CA SER A 370 -25.18 -10.41 -6.20
C SER A 370 -26.57 -10.24 -6.81
N VAL A 371 -26.95 -9.02 -7.22
CA VAL A 371 -28.13 -8.83 -8.09
C VAL A 371 -27.82 -7.73 -9.12
N CYS A 372 -27.97 -8.09 -10.41
CA CYS A 372 -27.83 -7.25 -11.61
C CYS A 372 -26.40 -6.95 -12.13
N LYS A 373 -25.85 -7.86 -12.93
CA LYS A 373 -25.07 -7.57 -14.16
C LYS A 373 -24.98 -8.85 -15.02
N LYS A 374 -25.99 -9.08 -15.86
CA LYS A 374 -25.97 -10.09 -16.93
C LYS A 374 -25.32 -9.47 -18.17
N GLY A 375 -24.23 -10.08 -18.64
CA GLY A 375 -23.39 -9.58 -19.72
C GLY A 375 -21.97 -9.33 -19.24
N LYS A 376 -21.24 -10.40 -18.84
CA LYS A 376 -19.82 -10.29 -18.49
C LYS A 376 -19.03 -10.28 -19.81
N GLU A 377 -18.95 -9.11 -20.43
CA GLU A 377 -17.92 -8.84 -21.42
C GLU A 377 -16.55 -9.02 -20.74
N GLN A 378 -15.65 -9.74 -21.39
CA GLN A 378 -14.32 -10.03 -20.87
C GLN A 378 -13.51 -8.72 -20.74
N PRO A 379 -12.57 -8.63 -19.78
CA PRO A 379 -11.65 -7.49 -19.68
C PRO A 379 -10.87 -7.38 -20.99
N VAL A 380 -10.80 -6.16 -21.51
CA VAL A 380 -10.32 -5.94 -22.86
C VAL A 380 -8.78 -5.88 -22.93
N ILE A 381 -8.11 -5.57 -21.81
CA ILE A 381 -6.64 -5.57 -21.71
C ILE A 381 -6.14 -5.95 -20.30
N THR A 382 -5.00 -6.66 -20.22
CA THR A 382 -4.41 -7.11 -18.95
C THR A 382 -3.30 -6.20 -18.43
N ALA A 383 -3.01 -6.27 -17.12
CA ALA A 383 -1.95 -5.46 -16.49
C ALA A 383 -0.56 -5.70 -17.10
N VAL A 384 -0.25 -6.94 -17.46
CA VAL A 384 1.02 -7.33 -18.10
C VAL A 384 1.17 -6.64 -19.46
N GLU A 385 0.12 -6.62 -20.27
CA GLU A 385 0.17 -5.96 -21.58
C GLU A 385 0.40 -4.45 -21.44
N ILE A 386 -0.20 -3.83 -20.43
CA ILE A 386 0.03 -2.40 -20.12
C ILE A 386 1.47 -2.16 -19.66
N ASP A 387 1.99 -2.99 -18.75
CA ASP A 387 3.38 -2.86 -18.28
C ASP A 387 4.37 -3.07 -19.45
N LEU A 388 4.10 -3.99 -20.37
CA LEU A 388 4.89 -4.18 -21.59
C LEU A 388 4.84 -2.97 -22.53
N ILE A 389 3.67 -2.36 -22.73
CA ILE A 389 3.53 -1.12 -23.50
C ILE A 389 4.32 0.01 -22.82
N PHE A 390 4.21 0.13 -21.51
CA PHE A 390 4.89 1.16 -20.72
C PHE A 390 6.42 1.01 -20.77
N SER A 391 6.92 -0.22 -20.62
CA SER A 391 8.33 -0.59 -20.77
C SER A 391 8.87 -0.16 -22.15
N ARG A 392 8.16 -0.53 -23.22
CA ARG A 392 8.53 -0.18 -24.60
C ARG A 392 8.65 1.33 -24.79
N LEU A 393 7.71 2.11 -24.26
CA LEU A 393 7.68 3.57 -24.42
C LEU A 393 8.72 4.30 -23.58
N THR A 394 9.16 3.70 -22.47
CA THR A 394 10.18 4.30 -21.60
C THR A 394 11.62 3.99 -22.04
N GLY A 395 11.80 3.10 -23.02
CA GLY A 395 13.09 2.90 -23.70
C GLY A 395 14.18 2.28 -22.83
N LEU A 396 13.79 1.43 -21.88
CA LEU A 396 14.67 0.82 -20.88
C LEU A 396 15.93 0.17 -21.46
N LYS A 397 15.81 -0.48 -22.62
CA LYS A 397 16.95 -1.14 -23.29
C LYS A 397 18.11 -0.18 -23.64
N LYS A 398 17.85 1.10 -23.92
CA LYS A 398 18.90 2.08 -24.30
C LYS A 398 19.52 2.83 -23.13
N GLN A 399 18.77 2.99 -22.04
CA GLN A 399 19.18 3.88 -20.94
C GLN A 399 20.13 3.23 -19.92
N ILE A 400 20.26 1.89 -19.92
CA ILE A 400 21.22 1.16 -19.09
C ILE A 400 22.67 1.63 -19.36
N SER A 401 22.95 2.16 -20.56
CA SER A 401 24.27 2.69 -20.93
C SER A 401 24.62 4.05 -20.31
N LYS A 402 23.66 4.80 -19.74
CA LYS A 402 23.87 6.14 -19.19
C LYS A 402 23.37 6.21 -17.75
N SER A 403 24.31 6.25 -16.80
CA SER A 403 24.18 6.13 -15.34
C SER A 403 23.27 7.14 -14.60
N ARG A 404 22.34 7.83 -15.26
CA ARG A 404 21.37 8.70 -14.57
C ARG A 404 20.20 7.88 -14.05
N LYS A 405 19.89 8.10 -12.77
CA LYS A 405 18.70 7.61 -12.05
C LYS A 405 17.43 8.11 -12.77
N ILE A 406 16.84 7.26 -13.61
CA ILE A 406 15.62 7.58 -14.36
C ILE A 406 14.48 6.77 -13.76
N THR A 407 13.58 7.45 -13.07
CA THR A 407 12.28 6.88 -12.69
C THR A 407 11.46 6.70 -13.97
N ALA A 408 11.14 5.44 -14.34
CA ALA A 408 10.33 5.20 -15.53
C ALA A 408 8.97 5.85 -15.38
N SER A 409 8.79 6.84 -16.22
CA SER A 409 7.59 7.63 -16.29
C SER A 409 7.46 8.11 -17.71
N ILE A 410 6.22 8.14 -18.20
CA ILE A 410 5.91 8.59 -19.54
C ILE A 410 5.46 10.06 -19.48
N GLU A 411 5.96 10.85 -20.41
CA GLU A 411 5.48 12.21 -20.65
C GLU A 411 4.19 12.18 -21.48
N PHE A 412 3.52 13.32 -21.63
CA PHE A 412 2.21 13.38 -22.27
C PHE A 412 2.20 12.82 -23.71
N ARG A 413 3.26 13.06 -24.49
CA ARG A 413 3.40 12.49 -25.84
C ARG A 413 3.45 10.95 -25.84
N GLN A 414 4.23 10.38 -24.92
CA GLN A 414 4.32 8.94 -24.72
C GLN A 414 3.00 8.37 -24.18
N PHE A 415 2.24 9.12 -23.37
CA PHE A 415 0.89 8.73 -22.96
C PHE A 415 -0.08 8.62 -24.13
N LEU A 416 -0.09 9.58 -25.05
CA LEU A 416 -0.91 9.49 -26.27
C LEU A 416 -0.51 8.27 -27.12
N LYS A 417 0.79 7.99 -27.21
CA LYS A 417 1.30 6.79 -27.86
C LYS A 417 0.86 5.51 -27.16
N ALA A 418 0.85 5.49 -25.83
CA ALA A 418 0.34 4.36 -25.06
C ALA A 418 -1.13 4.10 -25.37
N LEU A 419 -1.95 5.15 -25.44
CA LEU A 419 -3.36 5.04 -25.84
C LEU A 419 -3.51 4.50 -27.27
N GLU A 420 -2.66 4.92 -28.21
CA GLU A 420 -2.64 4.36 -29.57
C GLU A 420 -2.35 2.85 -29.54
N LEU A 421 -1.33 2.41 -28.81
CA LEU A 421 -0.98 0.98 -28.71
C LEU A 421 -2.05 0.15 -28.00
N ILE A 422 -2.67 0.71 -26.96
CA ILE A 422 -3.79 0.10 -26.24
C ILE A 422 -4.98 -0.03 -27.18
N SER A 423 -5.29 0.98 -27.99
CA SER A 423 -6.44 0.94 -28.90
C SER A 423 -6.36 -0.22 -29.90
N LYS A 424 -5.17 -0.47 -30.46
CA LYS A 424 -4.92 -1.61 -31.37
C LYS A 424 -5.14 -2.96 -30.71
N LYS A 425 -4.84 -3.06 -29.40
CA LYS A 425 -5.05 -4.29 -28.61
C LYS A 425 -6.52 -4.48 -28.24
N VAL A 426 -7.21 -3.38 -27.91
CA VAL A 426 -8.60 -3.39 -27.45
C VAL A 426 -9.58 -3.60 -28.61
N TYR A 427 -9.27 -3.05 -29.79
CA TYR A 427 -10.09 -3.16 -31.01
C TYR A 427 -9.27 -3.68 -32.20
N PRO A 428 -8.85 -4.96 -32.20
CA PRO A 428 -7.93 -5.50 -33.22
C PRO A 428 -8.51 -5.53 -34.64
N GLU A 429 -9.84 -5.56 -34.76
CA GLU A 429 -10.54 -5.64 -36.06
C GLU A 429 -10.78 -4.26 -36.70
N GLN A 430 -10.55 -3.17 -35.97
CA GLN A 430 -10.78 -1.81 -36.47
C GLN A 430 -9.48 -1.20 -37.03
N PRO A 431 -9.57 -0.34 -38.06
CA PRO A 431 -8.47 0.54 -38.44
C PRO A 431 -7.96 1.33 -37.23
N VAL A 432 -6.66 1.59 -37.15
CA VAL A 432 -6.00 2.19 -35.98
C VAL A 432 -6.68 3.48 -35.51
N GLN A 433 -7.14 4.30 -36.45
CA GLN A 433 -7.81 5.58 -36.21
C GLN A 433 -9.18 5.39 -35.56
N GLU A 434 -9.96 4.45 -36.09
CA GLU A 434 -11.29 4.12 -35.56
C GLU A 434 -11.15 3.44 -34.19
N ALA A 435 -10.20 2.51 -34.05
CA ALA A 435 -9.85 1.90 -32.78
C ALA A 435 -9.46 2.95 -31.73
N PHE A 436 -8.63 3.93 -32.11
CA PHE A 436 -8.22 5.02 -31.23
C PHE A 436 -9.40 5.90 -30.84
N ASN A 437 -10.25 6.30 -31.78
CA ASN A 437 -11.44 7.10 -31.48
C ASN A 437 -12.41 6.34 -30.56
N SER A 438 -12.66 5.06 -30.84
CA SER A 438 -13.49 4.17 -30.00
C SER A 438 -12.94 4.09 -28.59
N LEU A 439 -11.62 3.88 -28.43
CA LEU A 439 -10.97 3.87 -27.11
C LEU A 439 -11.19 5.20 -26.36
N LEU A 440 -11.03 6.33 -27.05
CA LEU A 440 -11.19 7.64 -26.43
C LEU A 440 -12.63 7.89 -26.00
N GLU A 441 -13.60 7.73 -26.89
CA GLU A 441 -15.01 8.05 -26.63
C GLU A 441 -15.68 7.06 -25.68
N GLU A 442 -15.38 5.76 -25.81
CA GLU A 442 -16.05 4.72 -25.03
C GLU A 442 -15.45 4.53 -23.64
N HIS A 443 -14.17 4.87 -23.43
CA HIS A 443 -13.47 4.61 -22.18
C HIS A 443 -12.82 5.85 -21.57
N ILE A 444 -11.88 6.49 -22.29
CA ILE A 444 -10.99 7.49 -21.68
C ILE A 444 -11.73 8.79 -21.37
N LEU A 445 -12.50 9.34 -22.30
CA LEU A 445 -13.19 10.62 -22.12
C LEU A 445 -14.32 10.55 -21.08
N LYS A 446 -14.89 9.36 -20.85
CA LYS A 446 -15.84 9.15 -19.75
C LYS A 446 -15.21 9.42 -18.37
N LEU A 447 -13.88 9.25 -18.25
CA LEU A 447 -13.17 9.62 -17.03
C LEU A 447 -13.23 11.12 -16.77
N GLU A 448 -13.27 11.98 -17.79
CA GLU A 448 -13.30 13.42 -17.55
C GLU A 448 -14.56 13.82 -16.78
N ALA A 449 -15.71 13.27 -17.16
CA ALA A 449 -16.97 13.47 -16.44
C ALA A 449 -16.88 12.95 -15.00
N GLN A 450 -16.36 11.73 -14.80
CA GLN A 450 -16.18 11.14 -13.46
C GLN A 450 -15.21 11.95 -12.59
N LEU A 451 -14.09 12.42 -13.14
CA LEU A 451 -13.11 13.23 -12.42
C LEU A 451 -13.67 14.62 -12.11
N SER A 452 -14.51 15.15 -12.99
CA SER A 452 -15.25 16.39 -12.73
C SER A 452 -16.26 16.19 -11.61
N GLU A 453 -16.98 15.07 -11.58
CA GLU A 453 -17.92 14.72 -10.50
C GLU A 453 -17.21 14.45 -9.17
N GLU A 454 -16.07 13.77 -9.16
CA GLU A 454 -15.30 13.51 -7.93
C GLU A 454 -14.66 14.80 -7.41
N ARG A 455 -14.18 15.67 -8.30
CA ARG A 455 -13.73 17.02 -7.90
C ARG A 455 -14.91 17.86 -7.40
N ALA A 456 -16.06 17.79 -8.07
CA ALA A 456 -17.26 18.51 -7.66
C ALA A 456 -17.81 17.97 -6.34
N SER A 457 -17.76 16.67 -6.06
CA SER A 457 -18.22 16.07 -4.81
C SER A 457 -17.30 16.44 -3.65
N ASN A 458 -15.98 16.43 -3.86
CA ASN A 458 -15.02 16.89 -2.87
C ASN A 458 -15.11 18.41 -2.66
N SER A 459 -15.28 19.19 -3.73
CA SER A 459 -15.51 20.64 -3.64
C SER A 459 -16.82 20.92 -2.92
N LYS A 460 -17.88 20.12 -3.19
CA LYS A 460 -19.16 20.20 -2.50
C LYS A 460 -19.03 19.85 -1.02
N ALA A 461 -18.27 18.82 -0.66
CA ALA A 461 -18.02 18.48 0.75
C ALA A 461 -17.29 19.63 1.47
N ILE A 462 -16.29 20.24 0.82
CA ILE A 462 -15.63 21.44 1.34
C ILE A 462 -16.62 22.61 1.43
N GLN A 463 -17.46 22.83 0.42
CA GLN A 463 -18.49 23.88 0.43
C GLN A 463 -19.52 23.67 1.54
N GLU A 464 -19.95 22.44 1.80
CA GLU A 464 -20.86 22.09 2.90
C GLU A 464 -20.21 22.36 4.26
N ILE A 465 -18.92 22.06 4.43
CA ILE A 465 -18.14 22.42 5.62
C ILE A 465 -18.01 23.95 5.74
N MET A 466 -17.72 24.64 4.64
CA MET A 466 -17.63 26.10 4.60
C MET A 466 -18.97 26.77 4.93
N GLU A 467 -20.10 26.15 4.54
CA GLU A 467 -21.43 26.63 4.93
C GLU A 467 -21.66 26.49 6.44
N GLN A 468 -21.20 25.40 7.05
CA GLN A 468 -21.23 25.24 8.50
C GLN A 468 -20.38 26.30 9.21
N PHE A 469 -19.29 26.77 8.58
CA PHE A 469 -18.43 27.81 9.12
C PHE A 469 -19.06 29.20 9.10
N LYS A 470 -20.21 29.38 8.44
CA LYS A 470 -20.98 30.64 8.50
C LYS A 470 -21.79 30.78 9.79
N ALA A 471 -21.89 29.74 10.63
CA ALA A 471 -22.50 29.85 11.94
C ALA A 471 -21.72 30.84 12.82
N GLU A 472 -22.43 31.73 13.51
CA GLU A 472 -21.83 32.85 14.28
C GLU A 472 -20.80 32.37 15.32
N GLU A 473 -21.10 31.27 16.02
CA GLU A 473 -20.20 30.64 16.99
C GLU A 473 -18.91 30.10 16.35
N VAL A 474 -18.99 29.58 15.12
CA VAL A 474 -17.83 29.07 14.38
C VAL A 474 -16.98 30.24 13.88
N ILE A 475 -17.60 31.29 13.33
CA ILE A 475 -16.90 32.53 12.94
C ILE A 475 -16.14 33.11 14.13
N GLU A 476 -16.79 33.16 15.30
CA GLU A 476 -16.15 33.61 16.54
C GLU A 476 -14.94 32.73 16.89
N ALA A 477 -15.10 31.41 16.90
CA ALA A 477 -14.01 30.47 17.16
C ALA A 477 -12.84 30.65 16.17
N LEU A 478 -13.11 30.75 14.87
CA LEU A 478 -12.10 31.00 13.84
C LEU A 478 -11.37 32.32 14.07
N GLY A 479 -12.07 33.38 14.51
CA GLY A 479 -11.45 34.65 14.89
C GLY A 479 -10.51 34.56 16.10
N LEU A 480 -10.75 33.64 17.03
CA LEU A 480 -9.83 33.36 18.14
C LEU A 480 -8.63 32.55 17.67
N VAL A 481 -8.87 31.51 16.86
CA VAL A 481 -7.82 30.68 16.26
C VAL A 481 -6.88 31.51 15.41
N HIS A 482 -7.43 32.41 14.58
CA HIS A 482 -6.64 33.34 13.77
C HIS A 482 -5.68 34.16 14.62
N ARG A 483 -6.16 34.77 15.71
CA ARG A 483 -5.30 35.52 16.64
C ARG A 483 -4.24 34.66 17.31
N SER A 484 -4.58 33.45 17.73
CA SER A 484 -3.64 32.50 18.33
C SER A 484 -2.57 32.00 17.35
N LEU A 485 -2.93 31.78 16.09
CA LEU A 485 -2.07 31.16 15.08
C LEU A 485 -1.27 32.15 14.24
N LEU A 486 -1.61 33.44 14.25
CA LEU A 486 -0.99 34.45 13.40
C LEU A 486 0.53 34.52 13.56
N TYR A 487 1.03 34.34 14.79
CA TYR A 487 2.48 34.31 15.06
C TYR A 487 3.17 33.15 14.32
N TYR A 488 2.57 31.97 14.35
CA TYR A 488 3.10 30.77 13.69
C TYR A 488 2.96 30.87 12.18
N TYR A 489 1.82 31.35 11.66
CA TYR A 489 1.60 31.59 10.23
C TYR A 489 2.72 32.43 9.60
N LYS A 490 3.07 33.55 10.26
CA LYS A 490 4.12 34.48 9.79
C LYS A 490 5.50 33.84 9.63
N ALA A 491 5.79 32.76 10.37
CA ALA A 491 7.06 32.05 10.27
C ALA A 491 7.18 31.20 8.99
N TYR A 492 6.05 30.88 8.35
CA TYR A 492 5.98 30.09 7.12
C TYR A 492 5.56 30.91 5.89
N ALA A 493 4.89 32.05 6.09
CA ALA A 493 4.48 32.95 5.03
C ALA A 493 5.68 33.67 4.38
N ASN A 494 5.51 34.08 3.13
CA ASN A 494 6.49 34.91 2.42
C ASN A 494 6.44 36.37 2.93
N PRO A 495 7.35 37.27 2.46
CA PRO A 495 7.36 38.67 2.90
C PRO A 495 6.06 39.44 2.62
N ASN A 496 5.25 38.99 1.66
CA ASN A 496 3.94 39.57 1.36
C ASN A 496 2.83 39.00 2.26
N LEU A 497 3.19 38.23 3.30
CA LEU A 497 2.27 37.53 4.19
C LEU A 497 1.35 36.55 3.46
N MET A 498 1.82 35.98 2.35
CA MET A 498 1.13 34.94 1.58
C MET A 498 1.85 33.61 1.75
N MET A 499 1.09 32.52 1.86
CA MET A 499 1.63 31.18 2.02
C MET A 499 1.39 30.35 0.76
N ASN A 500 2.47 29.91 0.11
CA ASN A 500 2.37 28.94 -0.99
C ASN A 500 2.27 27.51 -0.46
N PHE A 501 1.93 26.55 -1.33
CA PHE A 501 1.77 25.16 -0.90
C PHE A 501 3.04 24.55 -0.25
N PRO A 502 4.27 24.76 -0.76
CA PRO A 502 5.49 24.32 -0.09
C PRO A 502 5.63 24.81 1.36
N SER A 503 5.29 26.07 1.64
CA SER A 503 5.27 26.61 3.01
C SER A 503 4.16 26.00 3.85
N PHE A 504 2.96 25.81 3.28
CA PHE A 504 1.83 25.19 3.96
C PHE A 504 2.09 23.74 4.36
N ILE A 505 2.67 22.93 3.46
CA ILE A 505 3.02 21.54 3.78
C ILE A 505 4.15 21.46 4.81
N ARG A 506 5.07 22.44 4.83
CA ARG A 506 6.12 22.54 5.85
C ARG A 506 5.50 22.82 7.23
N PHE A 507 4.56 23.76 7.32
CA PHE A 507 3.76 23.99 8.53
C PHE A 507 3.07 22.69 8.97
N CYS A 508 2.35 22.03 8.06
CA CYS A 508 1.64 20.79 8.37
C CYS A 508 2.57 19.67 8.85
N LYS A 509 3.81 19.61 8.36
CA LYS A 509 4.79 18.62 8.83
C LYS A 509 5.34 18.97 10.21
N ASP A 510 5.69 20.23 10.44
CA ASP A 510 6.29 20.67 11.70
C ASP A 510 5.31 20.54 12.88
N PHE A 511 4.01 20.71 12.61
CA PHE A 511 2.90 20.54 13.54
C PHE A 511 2.20 19.17 13.44
N GLU A 512 2.87 18.17 12.87
CA GLU A 512 2.42 16.76 12.84
C GLU A 512 1.02 16.52 12.21
N ILE A 513 0.50 17.48 11.43
CA ILE A 513 -0.71 17.30 10.61
C ILE A 513 -0.40 16.29 9.49
N PHE A 514 0.78 16.38 8.88
CA PHE A 514 1.27 15.41 7.90
C PHE A 514 2.40 14.56 8.49
N PRO A 515 2.35 13.21 8.40
CA PRO A 515 1.33 12.39 7.75
C PRO A 515 0.19 11.91 8.67
N GLU A 516 0.15 12.33 9.94
CA GLU A 516 -0.70 11.70 10.95
C GLU A 516 -2.20 11.97 10.78
N ILE A 517 -2.56 13.20 10.41
CA ILE A 517 -3.94 13.68 10.36
C ILE A 517 -4.45 13.70 8.93
N ALA A 518 -3.63 14.20 8.00
CA ALA A 518 -3.97 14.35 6.60
C ALA A 518 -2.83 13.91 5.68
N SER A 519 -3.19 13.27 4.56
CA SER A 519 -2.23 12.95 3.51
C SER A 519 -1.85 14.20 2.71
N LYS A 520 -0.66 14.19 2.08
CA LYS A 520 -0.19 15.27 1.21
C LYS A 520 -1.21 15.63 0.12
N SER A 521 -1.87 14.62 -0.47
CA SER A 521 -2.91 14.81 -1.51
C SER A 521 -4.13 15.54 -0.98
N LYS A 522 -4.56 15.23 0.25
CA LYS A 522 -5.67 15.92 0.91
C LYS A 522 -5.30 17.38 1.22
N LEU A 523 -4.11 17.60 1.76
CA LEU A 523 -3.59 18.95 2.02
C LEU A 523 -3.49 19.80 0.76
N LEU A 524 -3.00 19.23 -0.35
CA LEU A 524 -2.96 19.92 -1.64
C LEU A 524 -4.37 20.31 -2.10
N ARG A 525 -5.33 19.38 -1.98
CA ARG A 525 -6.72 19.63 -2.39
C ARG A 525 -7.34 20.78 -1.60
N VAL A 526 -7.21 20.77 -0.27
CA VAL A 526 -7.71 21.86 0.59
C VAL A 526 -7.05 23.18 0.19
N PHE A 527 -5.73 23.19 0.03
CA PHE A 527 -4.97 24.38 -0.36
C PHE A 527 -5.44 24.98 -1.70
N HIS A 528 -5.51 24.18 -2.78
CA HIS A 528 -5.94 24.68 -4.09
C HIS A 528 -7.39 25.11 -4.12
N THR A 529 -8.26 24.42 -3.37
CA THR A 529 -9.67 24.81 -3.27
C THR A 529 -9.77 26.21 -2.69
N LEU A 530 -9.04 26.50 -1.61
CA LEU A 530 -9.06 27.80 -0.95
C LEU A 530 -8.32 28.88 -1.75
N SER A 531 -7.17 28.57 -2.36
CA SER A 531 -6.46 29.54 -3.19
C SER A 531 -7.27 29.94 -4.42
N GLY A 532 -8.09 29.04 -4.96
CA GLY A 532 -8.99 29.32 -6.09
C GLY A 532 -10.11 30.31 -5.75
N VAL A 533 -10.65 30.25 -4.53
CA VAL A 533 -11.72 31.17 -4.08
C VAL A 533 -11.23 32.62 -4.04
N SER A 534 -9.97 32.84 -3.65
CA SER A 534 -9.36 34.18 -3.59
C SER A 534 -9.32 34.86 -4.96
N THR A 535 -9.08 34.08 -6.02
CA THR A 535 -9.02 34.59 -7.40
C THR A 535 -10.38 34.95 -7.98
N GLU A 536 -11.48 34.33 -7.54
CA GLU A 536 -12.82 34.58 -8.10
C GLU A 536 -13.47 35.87 -7.58
N GLY A 537 -12.96 36.47 -6.50
CA GLY A 537 -13.42 37.77 -5.98
C GLY A 537 -12.98 38.99 -6.80
N LEU A 538 -12.13 38.80 -7.81
CA LEU A 538 -11.66 39.83 -8.75
C LEU A 538 -12.35 39.63 -10.11
N ASP A 539 -13.54 40.22 -10.26
CA ASP A 539 -14.31 40.40 -11.52
C ASP A 539 -14.05 39.36 -12.64
N VAL A 540 -14.71 38.21 -12.53
CA VAL A 540 -14.72 37.09 -13.50
C VAL A 540 -15.51 37.42 -14.80
N SER A 541 -15.78 38.69 -15.10
CA SER A 541 -16.59 39.06 -16.27
C SER A 541 -15.86 39.11 -17.62
N MET A 542 -14.56 38.81 -17.71
CA MET A 542 -13.83 38.99 -18.99
C MET A 542 -12.73 37.99 -19.39
N GLN A 543 -12.46 36.91 -18.65
CA GLN A 543 -11.28 36.05 -18.95
C GLN A 543 -11.56 34.66 -19.57
N SER A 544 -12.80 34.34 -19.92
CA SER A 544 -13.09 33.10 -20.65
C SER A 544 -13.05 33.30 -22.17
N ILE A 545 -12.09 32.62 -22.81
CA ILE A 545 -12.11 32.11 -24.22
C ILE A 545 -11.41 32.95 -25.31
N SER A 546 -10.26 33.61 -25.07
CA SER A 546 -9.39 34.01 -26.20
C SER A 546 -7.91 34.15 -25.82
N ARG A 547 -7.17 33.03 -25.80
CA ARG A 547 -5.70 33.04 -25.90
C ARG A 547 -5.20 31.86 -26.74
N THR A 548 -5.02 32.12 -28.03
CA THR A 548 -4.42 31.20 -29.03
C THR A 548 -2.99 31.64 -29.36
N SER A 549 -2.10 31.68 -28.37
CA SER A 549 -0.66 31.86 -28.61
C SER A 549 0.11 30.88 -27.73
N ILE A 550 0.80 29.94 -28.39
CA ILE A 550 1.35 28.70 -27.83
C ILE A 550 2.68 28.88 -27.08
N ASP A 551 3.32 30.07 -27.12
CA ASP A 551 4.73 30.19 -26.66
C ASP A 551 4.99 31.06 -25.43
N GLU A 552 3.97 31.63 -24.78
CA GLU A 552 4.15 32.25 -23.47
C GLU A 552 3.35 31.48 -22.43
N VAL A 553 4.04 30.58 -21.70
CA VAL A 553 3.52 30.02 -20.47
C VAL A 553 3.22 31.22 -19.56
N PRO A 554 1.94 31.55 -19.30
CA PRO A 554 1.64 32.60 -18.35
C PRO A 554 2.34 32.22 -17.06
N GLU A 555 3.10 33.13 -16.44
CA GLU A 555 3.56 32.96 -15.07
C GLU A 555 2.32 32.58 -14.26
N LEU A 556 2.20 31.29 -13.95
CA LEU A 556 1.08 30.73 -13.21
C LEU A 556 0.99 31.57 -11.95
N ALA A 557 -0.04 32.41 -11.87
CA ALA A 557 -0.28 33.29 -10.74
C ALA A 557 -0.08 32.43 -9.49
N GLN A 558 0.97 32.74 -8.74
CA GLN A 558 1.51 31.79 -7.78
C GLN A 558 0.43 31.55 -6.73
N GLU A 559 -0.18 30.36 -6.78
CA GLU A 559 -1.31 30.01 -5.91
C GLU A 559 -0.85 30.09 -4.45
N CYS A 560 -1.36 31.10 -3.75
CA CYS A 560 -1.06 31.37 -2.36
C CYS A 560 -2.37 31.57 -1.59
N ILE A 561 -2.33 31.25 -0.30
CA ILE A 561 -3.40 31.54 0.65
C ILE A 561 -2.92 32.64 1.60
N ASP A 562 -3.85 33.48 2.07
CA ASP A 562 -3.58 34.45 3.13
C ASP A 562 -3.77 33.82 4.52
N ASP A 563 -3.66 34.61 5.58
CA ASP A 563 -3.81 34.17 6.96
C ASP A 563 -5.24 33.73 7.31
N LYS A 564 -6.27 34.26 6.63
CA LYS A 564 -7.67 33.86 6.82
C LYS A 564 -7.93 32.50 6.19
N LEU A 565 -7.57 32.33 4.92
CA LEU A 565 -7.69 31.07 4.19
C LEU A 565 -6.84 29.97 4.84
N PHE A 566 -5.70 30.32 5.44
CA PHE A 566 -4.93 29.38 6.25
C PHE A 566 -5.71 28.85 7.46
N VAL A 567 -6.40 29.71 8.20
CA VAL A 567 -7.23 29.30 9.34
C VAL A 567 -8.42 28.46 8.88
N GLU A 568 -9.05 28.81 7.77
CA GLU A 568 -10.11 28.01 7.14
C GLU A 568 -9.59 26.62 6.72
N ALA A 569 -8.37 26.54 6.17
CA ALA A 569 -7.74 25.26 5.83
C ALA A 569 -7.60 24.36 7.06
N LEU A 570 -7.16 24.91 8.19
CA LEU A 570 -7.05 24.17 9.46
C LEU A 570 -8.41 23.74 10.00
N ALA A 571 -9.42 24.58 9.88
CA ALA A 571 -10.78 24.25 10.27
C ALA A 571 -11.36 23.12 9.41
N ILE A 572 -11.18 23.13 8.09
CA ILE A 572 -11.57 22.03 7.19
C ILE A 572 -10.87 20.73 7.62
N LEU A 573 -9.57 20.80 7.94
CA LEU A 573 -8.81 19.63 8.39
C LEU A 573 -9.33 19.10 9.73
N SER A 574 -9.76 19.97 10.65
CA SER A 574 -10.35 19.57 11.93
C SER A 574 -11.68 18.85 11.76
N ALA A 575 -12.51 19.26 10.79
CA ALA A 575 -13.84 18.65 10.56
C ALA A 575 -13.76 17.15 10.22
N ASP A 576 -12.69 16.76 9.53
CA ASP A 576 -12.46 15.40 9.02
C ASP A 576 -11.75 14.45 10.01
N ILE A 577 -11.38 14.92 11.20
CA ILE A 577 -10.76 14.07 12.21
C ILE A 577 -11.85 13.19 12.85
N ASN A 578 -11.57 11.89 12.97
CA ASN A 578 -12.41 10.97 13.72
C ASN A 578 -12.10 11.11 15.21
N TYR A 579 -12.84 11.99 15.89
CA TYR A 579 -12.77 12.13 17.35
C TYR A 579 -13.46 10.94 18.04
N GLU A 580 -13.05 10.62 19.27
CA GLU A 580 -13.68 9.56 20.07
C GLU A 580 -15.16 9.84 20.33
N ASP A 581 -15.52 11.12 20.46
CA ASP A 581 -16.91 11.55 20.51
C ASP A 581 -17.44 11.81 19.09
N ALA A 582 -18.39 10.98 18.66
CA ALA A 582 -19.03 11.08 17.36
C ALA A 582 -19.92 12.34 17.21
N PHE A 583 -20.25 13.01 18.31
CA PHE A 583 -21.19 14.14 18.35
C PHE A 583 -20.54 15.50 18.52
N ALA A 584 -19.20 15.58 18.48
CA ALA A 584 -18.50 16.83 18.67
C ALA A 584 -18.91 17.89 17.63
N GLY A 585 -19.32 19.06 18.12
CA GLY A 585 -19.70 20.20 17.28
C GLY A 585 -18.51 20.82 16.54
N PRO A 586 -18.73 21.64 15.49
CA PRO A 586 -17.63 22.26 14.74
C PRO A 586 -16.66 23.07 15.61
N VAL A 587 -17.17 23.83 16.60
CA VAL A 587 -16.36 24.61 17.54
C VAL A 587 -15.46 23.70 18.39
N GLU A 588 -16.00 22.61 18.93
CA GLU A 588 -15.25 21.63 19.73
C GLU A 588 -14.13 20.99 18.92
N LYS A 589 -14.43 20.56 17.69
CA LYS A 589 -13.43 20.00 16.78
C LYS A 589 -12.29 20.97 16.51
N ILE A 590 -12.60 22.23 16.24
CA ILE A 590 -11.60 23.30 16.03
C ILE A 590 -10.75 23.49 17.30
N CYS A 591 -11.38 23.59 18.47
CA CYS A 591 -10.70 23.75 19.75
C CYS A 591 -9.74 22.59 20.05
N TRP A 592 -10.20 21.35 19.94
CA TRP A 592 -9.37 20.16 20.15
C TRP A 592 -8.25 20.04 19.13
N PHE A 593 -8.49 20.46 17.88
CA PHE A 593 -7.46 20.47 16.86
C PHE A 593 -6.34 21.47 17.20
N VAL A 594 -6.67 22.69 17.59
CA VAL A 594 -5.67 23.70 18.01
C VAL A 594 -4.95 23.26 19.29
N GLU A 595 -5.66 22.62 20.23
CA GLU A 595 -5.03 22.01 21.40
C GLU A 595 -3.99 20.97 21.01
N ARG A 596 -4.31 20.08 20.08
CA ARG A 596 -3.35 19.11 19.55
C ARG A 596 -2.15 19.81 18.93
N LEU A 597 -2.35 20.83 18.08
CA LEU A 597 -1.24 21.56 17.46
C LEU A 597 -0.28 22.16 18.50
N SER A 598 -0.83 22.66 19.62
CA SER A 598 -0.03 23.24 20.72
C SER A 598 0.85 22.23 21.45
N GLN A 599 0.54 20.93 21.34
CA GLN A 599 1.27 19.83 21.99
C GLN A 599 2.37 19.24 21.10
N THR A 600 2.48 19.66 19.83
CA THR A 600 3.49 19.17 18.89
C THR A 600 4.84 19.88 19.07
N GLU A 601 5.87 19.45 18.33
CA GLU A 601 7.16 20.17 18.27
C GLU A 601 7.09 21.47 17.44
N GLY A 602 5.99 21.71 16.73
CA GLY A 602 5.80 22.84 15.82
C GLY A 602 6.07 24.20 16.47
N PRO A 603 5.47 24.52 17.63
CA PRO A 603 5.72 25.77 18.34
C PRO A 603 7.21 26.00 18.67
N GLU A 604 7.91 24.96 19.11
CA GLU A 604 9.33 25.04 19.45
C GLU A 604 10.19 25.28 18.20
N LYS A 605 9.88 24.63 17.08
CA LYS A 605 10.57 24.83 15.78
C LYS A 605 10.41 26.27 15.28
N VAL A 606 9.23 26.86 15.44
CA VAL A 606 8.99 28.26 15.07
C VAL A 606 9.80 29.22 15.95
N LEU A 607 9.79 29.03 17.28
CA LEU A 607 10.57 29.86 18.20
C LEU A 607 12.07 29.84 17.86
N LYS A 608 12.62 28.64 17.57
CA LYS A 608 14.01 28.46 17.15
C LYS A 608 14.30 29.18 15.82
N THR A 609 13.41 29.08 14.85
CA THR A 609 13.56 29.75 13.54
C THR A 609 13.56 31.26 13.67
N LEU A 610 12.85 31.80 14.66
CA LEU A 610 12.80 33.23 14.99
C LEU A 610 13.95 33.70 15.91
N GLY A 611 14.95 32.86 16.18
CA GLY A 611 16.16 33.23 16.93
C GLY A 611 16.05 33.10 18.45
N HIS A 612 14.96 32.52 18.98
CA HIS A 612 14.81 32.25 20.40
C HIS A 612 15.61 30.98 20.74
N SER A 613 16.89 31.16 21.07
CA SER A 613 17.86 30.09 21.30
C SER A 613 17.78 29.46 22.69
N ARG A 614 16.98 30.03 23.60
CA ARG A 614 16.69 29.46 24.93
C ARG A 614 15.18 29.31 25.05
N SER A 615 14.71 28.08 25.21
CA SER A 615 13.33 27.79 25.60
C SER A 615 13.16 28.12 27.09
N THR A 616 13.15 29.40 27.44
CA THR A 616 12.53 29.83 28.69
C THR A 616 11.05 29.45 28.57
N ALA A 617 10.65 28.43 29.31
CA ALA A 617 9.27 27.94 29.31
C ALA A 617 8.34 29.12 29.62
N GLY A 618 7.62 29.61 28.60
CA GLY A 618 6.69 30.74 28.72
C GLY A 618 6.88 31.91 27.72
N ASP A 619 7.97 31.95 26.93
CA ASP A 619 8.22 33.11 26.05
C ASP A 619 7.51 33.05 24.68
N GLY A 620 6.84 31.94 24.35
CA GLY A 620 6.03 31.81 23.13
C GLY A 620 4.56 32.17 23.36
N PRO A 621 3.85 32.70 22.34
CA PRO A 621 2.41 32.91 22.44
C PRO A 621 1.71 31.56 22.62
N ASP A 622 0.99 31.40 23.73
CA ASP A 622 0.21 30.18 23.97
C ASP A 622 -0.94 30.09 22.96
N MET A 623 -0.93 29.05 22.11
CA MET A 623 -1.95 28.82 21.08
C MET A 623 -3.35 28.64 21.66
N VAL A 624 -3.46 28.09 22.87
CA VAL A 624 -4.74 27.69 23.47
C VAL A 624 -5.26 28.67 24.50
N ILE A 625 -4.47 29.63 24.99
CA ILE A 625 -4.89 30.52 26.08
C ILE A 625 -6.17 31.30 25.75
N ILE A 626 -6.27 31.82 24.52
CA ILE A 626 -7.44 32.59 24.08
C ILE A 626 -8.67 31.68 23.99
N LEU A 627 -8.49 30.45 23.51
CA LEU A 627 -9.56 29.45 23.40
C LEU A 627 -10.01 28.96 24.77
N LYS A 628 -9.09 28.67 25.69
CA LYS A 628 -9.38 28.25 27.07
C LYS A 628 -10.19 29.30 27.83
N ASN A 629 -9.89 30.58 27.63
CA ASN A 629 -10.63 31.67 28.26
C ASN A 629 -12.05 31.81 27.70
N ARG A 630 -12.26 31.53 26.41
CA ARG A 630 -13.58 31.67 25.78
C ARG A 630 -14.46 30.43 25.93
N TYR A 631 -13.85 29.26 25.79
CA TYR A 631 -14.51 27.95 25.79
C TYR A 631 -13.93 27.06 26.90
N PRO A 632 -14.06 27.47 28.18
CA PRO A 632 -13.55 26.68 29.29
C PRO A 632 -14.21 25.30 29.30
N ASP A 633 -15.52 25.18 29.10
CA ASP A 633 -16.23 23.88 29.16
C ASP A 633 -15.72 22.85 28.12
N ILE A 634 -15.17 23.32 26.99
CA ILE A 634 -14.61 22.46 25.92
C ILE A 634 -13.14 22.10 26.22
N MET A 635 -12.38 23.05 26.78
CA MET A 635 -10.93 22.96 26.94
C MET A 635 -10.48 22.64 28.37
N ASP A 636 -11.42 22.64 29.31
CA ASP A 636 -11.19 22.38 30.72
C ASP A 636 -11.30 20.88 30.98
N HIS A 637 -10.16 20.21 30.88
CA HIS A 637 -10.01 18.80 31.26
C HIS A 637 -10.01 18.62 32.80
N SER A 638 -10.41 19.63 33.60
CA SER A 638 -10.28 19.61 35.06
C SER A 638 -11.28 18.70 35.80
N ASP A 639 -12.25 18.09 35.13
CA ASP A 639 -13.13 17.09 35.76
C ASP A 639 -12.89 15.65 35.25
N LYS A 640 -12.33 14.85 36.17
CA LYS A 640 -12.17 13.38 36.21
C LYS A 640 -10.84 12.81 35.70
N ARG A 641 -9.89 12.71 36.64
CA ARG A 641 -8.97 11.57 36.72
C ARG A 641 -9.72 10.28 36.35
N ARG A 642 -9.33 9.60 35.27
CA ARG A 642 -9.59 8.16 35.13
C ARG A 642 -8.99 7.49 36.37
N PRO A 643 -9.74 6.65 37.11
CA PRO A 643 -9.16 5.93 38.24
C PRO A 643 -8.00 5.11 37.71
N THR A 644 -6.83 5.25 38.32
CA THR A 644 -5.73 4.34 38.01
C THR A 644 -6.06 2.98 38.61
N PHE A 645 -5.49 1.92 38.05
CA PHE A 645 -5.64 0.56 38.59
C PHE A 645 -5.27 0.47 40.09
N GLN A 646 -4.40 1.36 40.57
CA GLN A 646 -4.01 1.48 41.97
C GLN A 646 -5.12 2.06 42.87
N ASP A 647 -6.05 2.85 42.32
CA ASP A 647 -7.18 3.45 43.03
C ASP A 647 -8.37 2.46 43.20
N LEU A 648 -8.43 1.40 42.38
CA LEU A 648 -9.46 0.36 42.45
C LEU A 648 -9.00 -0.90 43.22
N ALA A 649 -7.74 -0.98 43.62
CA ALA A 649 -7.18 -2.13 44.31
C ALA A 649 -7.53 -2.21 45.82
N TYR A 650 -8.12 -1.16 46.39
CA TYR A 650 -8.44 -1.09 47.83
C TYR A 650 -9.92 -1.30 48.20
N LEU A 651 -10.77 -1.75 47.26
CA LEU A 651 -12.20 -1.98 47.51
C LEU A 651 -12.68 -3.42 47.34
N VAL A 652 -11.77 -4.41 47.41
CA VAL A 652 -12.16 -5.82 47.52
C VAL A 652 -11.74 -6.34 48.90
N PRO A 653 -12.68 -6.53 49.85
CA PRO A 653 -12.37 -7.26 51.06
C PRO A 653 -12.11 -8.72 50.69
N LEU A 654 -10.94 -9.23 51.09
CA LEU A 654 -10.65 -10.65 51.09
C LEU A 654 -11.44 -11.28 52.24
N SER A 655 -12.48 -12.03 51.89
CA SER A 655 -13.05 -13.11 52.70
C SER A 655 -12.67 -14.44 52.09
#